data_AF-G7DY19-F1
#
_entry.id   AF-G7DY19-F1
#
_cell.length_a   1.000
_cell.length_b   1.000
_cell.length_c   1.000
_cell.angle_alpha   90.00
_cell.angle_beta   90.00
_cell.angle_gamma   90.00
#
_symmetry.space_group_name_H-M   'P 1'
#
loop_
_entity.id
_entity.type
_entity.pdbx_description
1 polymer ?
#
loop_
_entity_poly.entity_id
_entity_poly.type
_entity_poly.pdbx_seq_one_letter_code
_entity_poly.pdbx_strand_id
1 'polypeptide(L)'
;MASPEESSDERMAGSSLTDDESRPARPHIALDAAARASRQTRRSQTPSTATSYRPASSFGYSHPPIRPQLGPGLAGTSPPRPRSRLGGSSKNGLIEMVPVPASGASMNRQPAKTIKKDQDGHAKAPSLTKLDNNSRIIIVSNRLPVTISRKEDGTYDFAMSSGGLVSALSGCKRQMAFTWIGWPGFDPPDDEKEELTRRLMEEYSCKPVFMSAEIADRHYNGFSNSILWPLFHYHPAEIVFDELNWLAYREANMLFAEAVRKEVRASDMVWVQDYHLMLLPMMLRVTIEGLSSMGESAEKEMKNLYRGLQRTESRKRIATQGAGTSDGDTTRGNIKIGFFLHTPFPSSEIYRILPVRREILMGLLHCDLIGFHTYDYARHFLSSCTRILGVPTMPNAVEFDDRYANVGTFPIGIDPDTFVEALAKPKVSDRIAALRHRFEGIKIIVGVDRLDYIKGVPQKLHAFEIFLSEHPEWIGKVVLVQVAVPSRGDVEEYQTLRAMVNELVGRINGRFGTVEHMPIHFMHRSVDFDELCALYAISDAALITSTRDGMNLVSYEYIACQKGQHGALILSEFTGAAHSLNGSIIVNPWNTAEVADGIHKALTMPPALRKANYEKLYSYISKYTAAYWGLSFASWLQHQA
;
A
#
# COMPACT_ATOMS: atom_id res chain seq x y z
N MET A 1 -1.24 36.36 71.47
CA MET A 1 -0.41 35.74 72.51
C MET A 1 0.86 35.26 71.83
N ALA A 2 2.01 35.77 72.30
CA ALA A 2 3.41 35.33 72.09
C ALA A 2 4.00 35.23 70.66
N SER A 3 5.04 36.03 70.46
CA SER A 3 6.12 36.07 69.44
C SER A 3 6.98 34.77 69.37
N PRO A 4 8.14 34.70 68.66
CA PRO A 4 8.72 35.44 67.49
C PRO A 4 9.22 34.46 66.35
N GLU A 5 9.56 34.86 65.10
CA GLU A 5 10.84 35.44 64.56
C GLU A 5 12.13 34.71 65.04
N GLU A 6 13.23 34.46 64.30
CA GLU A 6 13.79 34.87 63.00
C GLU A 6 15.09 34.03 62.72
N SER A 7 15.49 33.89 61.45
CA SER A 7 16.85 33.97 60.85
C SER A 7 18.08 33.12 61.28
N SER A 8 18.84 32.67 60.27
CA SER A 8 20.30 32.89 60.02
C SER A 8 20.65 32.22 58.68
N ASP A 9 21.09 32.97 57.65
CA ASP A 9 22.50 33.26 57.26
C ASP A 9 23.32 31.98 56.97
N GLU A 10 24.11 31.81 55.91
CA GLU A 10 24.97 32.73 55.16
C GLU A 10 25.50 32.00 53.90
N ARG A 11 25.89 32.74 52.84
CA ARG A 11 26.72 32.27 51.71
C ARG A 11 28.15 32.77 51.88
N MET A 12 29.13 32.01 51.36
CA MET A 12 30.47 32.35 50.82
C MET A 12 31.47 31.24 51.24
N ALA A 13 32.60 30.93 50.60
CA ALA A 13 33.18 31.03 49.25
C ALA A 13 34.63 30.50 49.38
N GLY A 14 35.18 29.86 48.34
CA GLY A 14 36.59 30.08 47.93
C GLY A 14 37.71 29.06 48.25
N SER A 15 38.35 28.61 47.14
CA SER A 15 39.83 28.42 46.93
C SER A 15 40.54 27.25 47.63
N SER A 16 41.60 26.57 47.13
CA SER A 16 42.52 26.72 45.99
C SER A 16 43.43 25.46 45.83
N LEU A 17 43.77 25.11 44.58
CA LEU A 17 45.07 24.73 43.96
C LEU A 17 46.05 23.64 44.49
N THR A 18 46.77 23.09 43.47
CA THR A 18 48.01 22.25 43.40
C THR A 18 47.87 20.76 43.70
N ASP A 19 48.60 19.81 43.12
CA ASP A 19 49.32 19.57 41.85
C ASP A 19 49.74 18.07 41.98
N ASP A 20 49.78 17.28 40.89
CA ASP A 20 50.96 16.49 40.44
C ASP A 20 50.62 15.28 39.52
N GLU A 21 51.62 14.97 38.69
CA GLU A 21 51.80 14.19 37.47
C GLU A 21 51.19 12.77 37.30
N SER A 22 50.72 12.48 36.07
CA SER A 22 51.37 11.55 35.12
C SER A 22 50.45 11.17 33.94
N ARG A 23 50.86 11.55 32.71
CA ARG A 23 50.23 11.18 31.43
C ARG A 23 50.84 9.91 30.85
N PRO A 24 50.06 9.13 30.07
CA PRO A 24 50.55 8.61 28.81
C PRO A 24 49.74 9.13 27.61
N ALA A 25 50.42 9.10 26.47
CA ALA A 25 50.13 9.81 25.23
C ALA A 25 48.89 9.33 24.46
N ARG A 26 48.21 10.29 23.82
CA ARG A 26 47.25 10.07 22.72
C ARG A 26 47.99 9.86 21.40
N PRO A 27 47.57 8.93 20.52
CA PRO A 27 47.92 8.99 19.11
C PRO A 27 46.89 9.85 18.35
N HIS A 28 47.36 10.97 17.81
CA HIS A 28 46.77 11.62 16.65
C HIS A 28 47.27 10.89 15.38
N ILE A 29 46.35 10.36 14.58
CA ILE A 29 46.57 9.96 13.18
C ILE A 29 45.33 10.44 12.42
N ALA A 30 45.38 11.63 11.83
CA ALA A 30 45.71 11.87 10.43
C ALA A 30 44.63 11.34 9.47
N LEU A 31 43.59 12.16 9.31
CA LEU A 31 42.79 12.25 8.10
C LEU A 31 43.66 12.93 7.04
N ASP A 32 44.05 12.22 5.98
CA ASP A 32 44.20 12.87 4.67
C ASP A 32 44.21 11.90 3.48
N ALA A 33 43.62 12.40 2.40
CA ALA A 33 43.96 12.20 0.99
C ALA A 33 43.80 10.81 0.32
N ALA A 34 42.62 10.58 -0.28
CA ALA A 34 42.50 9.75 -1.49
C ALA A 34 41.27 10.13 -2.35
N ALA A 35 41.23 11.36 -2.89
CA ALA A 35 40.33 11.71 -4.00
C ALA A 35 40.76 12.96 -4.78
N ARG A 36 42.06 13.14 -5.05
CA ARG A 36 42.56 14.16 -6.00
C ARG A 36 43.85 13.70 -6.68
N ALA A 37 43.72 12.99 -7.79
CA ALA A 37 44.74 12.95 -8.85
C ALA A 37 44.17 12.35 -10.14
N SER A 38 43.69 13.20 -11.05
CA SER A 38 43.84 13.00 -12.51
C SER A 38 43.19 14.17 -13.28
N ARG A 39 43.64 15.39 -13.00
CA ARG A 39 43.55 16.50 -13.96
C ARG A 39 44.83 17.32 -13.87
N GLN A 40 45.77 17.06 -14.79
CA GLN A 40 46.50 18.07 -15.57
C GLN A 40 47.71 17.43 -16.26
N THR A 41 47.57 17.12 -17.55
CA THR A 41 48.61 17.34 -18.56
C THR A 41 47.92 17.48 -19.92
N ARG A 42 47.76 18.71 -20.40
CA ARG A 42 48.28 19.14 -21.71
C ARG A 42 47.96 20.62 -21.96
N ARG A 43 49.04 21.36 -22.08
CA ARG A 43 49.15 22.74 -22.55
C ARG A 43 48.77 22.84 -24.02
N SER A 44 48.04 23.90 -24.33
CA SER A 44 48.14 24.81 -25.48
C SER A 44 48.53 24.27 -26.86
N GLN A 45 47.62 24.42 -27.82
CA GLN A 45 47.86 25.18 -29.05
C GLN A 45 46.51 25.59 -29.67
N THR A 46 46.28 26.89 -29.80
CA THR A 46 45.27 27.52 -30.65
C THR A 46 45.77 27.54 -32.12
N PRO A 47 44.88 27.68 -33.11
CA PRO A 47 44.52 29.02 -33.55
C PRO A 47 43.03 29.24 -33.83
N SER A 48 42.70 30.53 -33.82
CA SER A 48 41.43 31.19 -34.07
C SER A 48 40.83 30.99 -35.45
N THR A 49 39.50 31.00 -35.54
CA THR A 49 38.76 31.88 -36.46
C THR A 49 37.39 32.22 -35.88
N ALA A 50 37.10 33.51 -35.82
CA ALA A 50 35.87 34.10 -35.31
C ALA A 50 34.77 34.10 -36.37
N THR A 51 33.49 33.93 -35.98
CA THR A 51 32.41 34.82 -36.43
C THR A 51 31.21 34.73 -35.49
N SER A 52 30.68 35.89 -35.12
CA SER A 52 29.49 36.13 -34.32
C SER A 52 28.21 35.95 -35.14
N TYR A 53 27.13 35.44 -34.51
CA TYR A 53 25.77 35.60 -35.02
C TYR A 53 24.77 35.93 -33.90
N ARG A 54 23.99 36.98 -34.15
CA ARG A 54 22.90 37.55 -33.34
C ARG A 54 21.65 36.64 -33.33
N PRO A 55 20.72 36.81 -32.37
CA PRO A 55 19.45 36.09 -32.35
C PRO A 55 18.44 36.76 -33.30
N ALA A 56 17.68 35.94 -34.05
CA ALA A 56 16.59 36.39 -34.91
C ALA A 56 15.23 35.99 -34.34
N SER A 57 14.30 36.91 -34.56
CA SER A 57 12.93 37.05 -34.08
C SER A 57 11.90 36.08 -34.67
N SER A 58 10.82 35.90 -33.89
CA SER A 58 9.43 35.62 -34.26
C SER A 58 9.06 35.40 -35.74
N PHE A 59 8.44 34.25 -36.03
CA PHE A 59 7.63 34.03 -37.22
C PHE A 59 6.20 33.64 -36.82
N GLY A 60 5.24 34.49 -37.19
CA GLY A 60 3.82 34.20 -37.19
C GLY A 60 3.41 33.47 -38.48
N TYR A 61 2.44 32.57 -38.36
CA TYR A 61 1.78 31.93 -39.50
C TYR A 61 0.37 32.52 -39.68
N SER A 62 0.14 33.10 -40.85
CA SER A 62 -1.14 33.60 -41.33
C SER A 62 -1.81 32.58 -42.27
N HIS A 63 -3.08 32.26 -42.00
CA HIS A 63 -3.97 31.48 -42.87
C HIS A 63 -4.46 32.29 -44.08
N PRO A 64 -4.73 31.63 -45.24
CA PRO A 64 -5.65 32.13 -46.24
C PRO A 64 -6.99 31.35 -46.26
N PRO A 65 -8.07 31.93 -46.82
CA PRO A 65 -9.46 31.57 -46.49
C PRO A 65 -10.10 30.57 -47.46
N ILE A 66 -10.99 29.71 -46.95
CA ILE A 66 -11.87 28.84 -47.74
C ILE A 66 -13.31 29.39 -47.66
N ARG A 67 -13.85 29.79 -48.82
CA ARG A 67 -15.27 30.11 -49.04
C ARG A 67 -16.09 28.82 -49.19
N PRO A 68 -17.33 28.73 -48.66
CA PRO A 68 -18.32 27.76 -49.11
C PRO A 68 -19.25 28.37 -50.18
N GLN A 69 -19.39 27.69 -51.32
CA GLN A 69 -20.45 27.94 -52.31
C GLN A 69 -21.65 27.01 -52.07
N LEU A 70 -22.85 27.54 -52.28
CA LEU A 70 -24.16 26.89 -52.14
C LEU A 70 -24.76 26.57 -53.52
N GLY A 71 -25.22 25.31 -53.69
CA GLY A 71 -26.34 24.84 -54.56
C GLY A 71 -26.05 24.52 -56.04
N PRO A 72 -26.96 23.80 -56.79
CA PRO A 72 -28.18 23.05 -56.38
C PRO A 72 -28.39 21.66 -57.07
N GLY A 73 -29.28 20.83 -56.48
CA GLY A 73 -30.40 20.12 -57.15
C GLY A 73 -30.23 18.97 -58.17
N LEU A 74 -30.78 17.80 -57.78
CA LEU A 74 -31.72 16.91 -58.51
C LEU A 74 -31.27 15.65 -59.30
N ALA A 75 -32.08 14.61 -59.03
CA ALA A 75 -32.54 13.48 -59.87
C ALA A 75 -31.68 12.20 -59.99
N GLY A 76 -32.36 11.06 -59.81
CA GLY A 76 -31.78 9.74 -59.62
C GLY A 76 -31.77 8.84 -60.86
N THR A 77 -31.42 7.56 -60.63
CA THR A 77 -31.83 6.35 -61.38
C THR A 77 -31.05 5.13 -60.84
N SER A 78 -31.75 4.04 -60.55
CA SER A 78 -31.20 2.66 -60.47
C SER A 78 -31.44 1.97 -61.84
N PRO A 79 -30.74 0.91 -62.29
CA PRO A 79 -30.73 -0.47 -61.72
C PRO A 79 -29.45 -1.28 -62.13
N PRO A 80 -29.40 -2.64 -62.29
CA PRO A 80 -30.16 -3.77 -61.71
C PRO A 80 -29.28 -4.86 -61.02
N ARG A 81 -29.92 -5.77 -60.27
CA ARG A 81 -29.39 -7.09 -59.85
C ARG A 81 -29.73 -8.18 -60.88
N PRO A 82 -28.98 -9.29 -60.98
CA PRO A 82 -29.48 -10.54 -61.50
C PRO A 82 -30.13 -11.41 -60.40
N ARG A 83 -31.28 -12.01 -60.77
CA ARG A 83 -31.94 -13.18 -60.13
C ARG A 83 -31.11 -14.45 -60.46
N SER A 84 -31.24 -15.65 -59.88
CA SER A 84 -32.46 -16.38 -59.48
C SER A 84 -32.12 -17.75 -58.84
N ARG A 85 -32.94 -18.16 -57.84
CA ARG A 85 -33.67 -19.46 -57.71
C ARG A 85 -32.85 -20.75 -57.46
N LEU A 86 -33.27 -21.77 -56.69
CA LEU A 86 -34.46 -22.26 -55.94
C LEU A 86 -33.94 -23.45 -55.09
N GLY A 87 -34.51 -23.95 -53.97
CA GLY A 87 -35.76 -23.75 -53.21
C GLY A 87 -35.51 -24.13 -51.73
N GLY A 88 -36.29 -23.69 -50.73
CA GLY A 88 -37.70 -23.99 -50.44
C GLY A 88 -37.76 -25.31 -49.65
N SER A 89 -38.26 -25.46 -48.41
CA SER A 89 -39.36 -24.85 -47.63
C SER A 89 -39.15 -25.33 -46.16
N SER A 90 -39.47 -24.64 -45.05
CA SER A 90 -40.85 -24.31 -44.60
C SER A 90 -40.85 -23.60 -43.22
N LYS A 91 -41.59 -22.47 -43.16
CA LYS A 91 -42.46 -21.93 -42.07
C LYS A 91 -41.91 -21.23 -40.80
N ASN A 92 -41.82 -19.90 -40.92
CA ASN A 92 -42.48 -18.80 -40.16
C ASN A 92 -42.75 -18.87 -38.64
N GLY A 93 -42.24 -17.81 -37.97
CA GLY A 93 -42.86 -17.09 -36.86
C GLY A 93 -42.15 -15.73 -36.67
N LEU A 94 -42.83 -14.63 -36.99
CA LEU A 94 -42.30 -13.25 -37.10
C LEU A 94 -41.81 -12.65 -35.76
N ILE A 95 -40.76 -11.83 -35.82
CA ILE A 95 -40.43 -10.82 -34.81
C ILE A 95 -40.82 -9.44 -35.36
N GLU A 96 -41.78 -8.80 -34.71
CA GLU A 96 -42.15 -7.40 -34.85
C GLU A 96 -41.22 -6.53 -33.99
N MET A 97 -40.75 -5.40 -34.53
CA MET A 97 -40.03 -4.38 -33.74
C MET A 97 -41.01 -3.53 -32.95
N VAL A 98 -40.77 -3.38 -31.64
CA VAL A 98 -41.48 -2.47 -30.72
C VAL A 98 -40.44 -1.63 -29.95
N PRO A 99 -40.70 -0.34 -29.65
CA PRO A 99 -39.67 0.66 -29.36
C PRO A 99 -39.10 0.62 -27.94
N VAL A 100 -37.90 1.20 -27.81
CA VAL A 100 -37.11 1.38 -26.59
C VAL A 100 -37.87 2.14 -25.50
N PRO A 101 -38.04 1.59 -24.27
CA PRO A 101 -38.44 2.35 -23.11
C PRO A 101 -37.22 2.89 -22.34
N ALA A 102 -37.38 4.09 -21.79
CA ALA A 102 -36.43 4.76 -20.90
C ALA A 102 -35.99 3.86 -19.73
N SER A 103 -34.69 3.90 -19.43
CA SER A 103 -34.04 3.12 -18.38
C SER A 103 -34.43 3.62 -16.98
N GLY A 104 -35.51 3.06 -16.45
CA GLY A 104 -35.78 2.94 -15.02
C GLY A 104 -36.06 1.47 -14.73
N ALA A 105 -35.02 0.70 -14.41
CA ALA A 105 -35.17 -0.73 -14.07
C ALA A 105 -34.48 -1.04 -12.74
N SER A 106 -35.34 -1.40 -11.80
CA SER A 106 -35.12 -1.89 -10.45
C SER A 106 -34.01 -2.93 -10.32
N MET A 107 -33.15 -2.74 -9.30
CA MET A 107 -32.18 -3.71 -8.82
C MET A 107 -32.86 -5.05 -8.51
N ASN A 108 -32.36 -6.12 -9.13
CA ASN A 108 -32.68 -7.48 -8.75
C ASN A 108 -31.99 -7.78 -7.41
N ARG A 109 -32.68 -7.47 -6.30
CA ARG A 109 -32.25 -7.84 -4.95
C ARG A 109 -32.33 -9.36 -4.82
N GLN A 110 -31.21 -9.99 -4.49
CA GLN A 110 -31.23 -11.32 -3.85
C GLN A 110 -32.21 -11.28 -2.67
N PRO A 111 -32.95 -12.37 -2.39
CA PRO A 111 -33.86 -12.39 -1.26
C PRO A 111 -33.08 -12.11 0.02
N ALA A 112 -33.47 -11.05 0.73
CA ALA A 112 -32.88 -10.67 1.99
C ALA A 112 -33.02 -11.85 2.97
N LYS A 113 -31.91 -12.55 3.24
CA LYS A 113 -31.83 -13.48 4.37
C LYS A 113 -32.13 -12.65 5.62
N THR A 114 -33.14 -13.07 6.38
CA THR A 114 -33.55 -12.47 7.64
C THR A 114 -32.34 -12.23 8.54
N ILE A 115 -32.03 -10.97 8.84
CA ILE A 115 -30.94 -10.59 9.75
C ILE A 115 -31.35 -11.07 11.14
N LYS A 116 -30.73 -12.15 11.63
CA LYS A 116 -30.87 -12.56 13.05
C LYS A 116 -30.16 -11.52 13.90
N LYS A 117 -30.91 -10.78 14.70
CA LYS A 117 -30.41 -9.87 15.73
C LYS A 117 -30.01 -10.67 16.98
N ASP A 118 -29.01 -10.19 17.71
CA ASP A 118 -28.73 -10.68 19.08
C ASP A 118 -29.73 -10.07 20.08
N GLN A 119 -29.60 -10.42 21.36
CA GLN A 119 -30.49 -9.95 22.45
C GLN A 119 -30.43 -8.42 22.63
N ASP A 120 -29.40 -7.77 22.09
CA ASP A 120 -29.15 -6.32 22.16
C ASP A 120 -29.47 -5.57 20.85
N GLY A 121 -30.02 -6.27 19.84
CA GLY A 121 -30.53 -5.65 18.61
C GLY A 121 -29.48 -5.39 17.53
N HIS A 122 -28.25 -5.88 17.68
CA HIS A 122 -27.18 -5.73 16.69
C HIS A 122 -27.27 -6.80 15.59
N ALA A 123 -26.91 -6.43 14.36
CA ALA A 123 -26.83 -7.37 13.24
C ALA A 123 -25.64 -8.31 13.43
N LYS A 124 -25.89 -9.60 13.71
CA LYS A 124 -24.84 -10.63 13.80
C LYS A 124 -23.92 -10.57 12.57
N ALA A 125 -22.61 -10.64 12.78
CA ALA A 125 -21.68 -10.95 11.70
C ALA A 125 -22.11 -12.29 11.06
N PRO A 126 -21.93 -12.48 9.73
CA PRO A 126 -22.14 -13.78 9.13
C PRO A 126 -21.35 -14.81 9.94
N SER A 127 -22.00 -15.92 10.31
CA SER A 127 -21.34 -17.04 10.97
C SER A 127 -20.22 -17.53 10.05
N LEU A 128 -18.98 -17.13 10.34
CA LEU A 128 -17.81 -17.66 9.67
C LEU A 128 -17.74 -19.16 9.99
N THR A 129 -17.65 -19.98 8.96
CA THR A 129 -17.35 -21.41 9.13
C THR A 129 -16.02 -21.51 9.84
N LYS A 130 -15.97 -22.23 10.98
CA LYS A 130 -14.72 -22.48 11.68
C LYS A 130 -13.74 -23.15 10.72
N LEU A 131 -12.49 -22.70 10.73
CA LEU A 131 -11.41 -23.38 10.00
C LEU A 131 -11.29 -24.81 10.52
N ASP A 132 -11.12 -25.78 9.63
CA ASP A 132 -10.86 -27.16 10.06
C ASP A 132 -9.54 -27.24 10.83
N ASN A 133 -9.54 -27.93 11.96
CA ASN A 133 -8.41 -28.00 12.90
C ASN A 133 -7.13 -28.67 12.31
N ASN A 134 -7.20 -29.26 11.12
CA ASN A 134 -6.09 -30.01 10.52
C ASN A 134 -5.25 -29.21 9.52
N SER A 135 -5.70 -28.04 9.04
CA SER A 135 -4.98 -27.27 8.01
C SER A 135 -4.07 -26.22 8.64
N ARG A 136 -2.75 -26.32 8.40
CA ARG A 136 -1.79 -25.28 8.81
C ARG A 136 -1.78 -24.14 7.79
N ILE A 137 -1.57 -22.93 8.29
CA ILE A 137 -1.46 -21.73 7.45
C ILE A 137 -0.02 -21.24 7.45
N ILE A 138 0.52 -21.01 6.27
CA ILE A 138 1.82 -20.40 6.04
C ILE A 138 1.57 -19.06 5.36
N ILE A 139 1.88 -17.97 6.06
CA ILE A 139 1.82 -16.63 5.48
C ILE A 139 3.17 -16.27 4.89
N VAL A 140 3.17 -15.74 3.67
CA VAL A 140 4.41 -15.33 2.97
C VAL A 140 4.29 -13.87 2.56
N SER A 141 5.18 -13.02 3.06
CA SER A 141 5.26 -11.61 2.66
C SER A 141 6.70 -11.19 2.45
N ASN A 142 6.90 -10.07 1.75
CA ASN A 142 8.25 -9.57 1.45
C ASN A 142 9.10 -9.42 2.72
N ARG A 143 8.58 -8.83 3.80
CA ARG A 143 9.29 -8.69 5.08
C ARG A 143 8.68 -9.57 6.16
N LEU A 144 9.51 -9.97 7.12
CA LEU A 144 9.06 -10.51 8.41
C LEU A 144 8.36 -9.42 9.24
N PRO A 145 7.53 -9.81 10.23
CA PRO A 145 6.93 -8.87 11.18
C PRO A 145 7.89 -8.45 12.30
N VAL A 146 9.18 -8.76 12.15
CA VAL A 146 10.22 -8.53 13.16
C VAL A 146 11.36 -7.75 12.52
N THR A 147 11.72 -6.64 13.15
CA THR A 147 12.92 -5.87 12.87
C THR A 147 14.06 -6.47 13.68
N ILE A 148 15.17 -6.77 13.01
CA ILE A 148 16.37 -7.33 13.62
C ILE A 148 17.47 -6.27 13.54
N SER A 149 18.10 -5.97 14.68
CA SER A 149 19.24 -5.07 14.76
C SER A 149 20.43 -5.76 15.41
N ARG A 150 21.62 -5.57 14.84
CA ARG A 150 22.87 -6.09 15.41
C ARG A 150 23.40 -5.11 16.45
N LYS A 151 23.69 -5.60 17.66
CA LYS A 151 24.30 -4.85 18.76
C LYS A 151 25.82 -4.77 18.58
N GLU A 152 26.45 -3.84 19.31
CA GLU A 152 27.92 -3.66 19.30
C GLU A 152 28.67 -4.91 19.79
N ASP A 153 28.05 -5.70 20.67
CA ASP A 153 28.60 -6.97 21.17
C ASP A 153 28.47 -8.14 20.18
N GLY A 154 27.92 -7.90 18.98
CA GLY A 154 27.70 -8.88 17.94
C GLY A 154 26.40 -9.66 18.04
N THR A 155 25.62 -9.51 19.12
CA THR A 155 24.32 -10.17 19.30
C THR A 155 23.19 -9.46 18.54
N TYR A 156 22.03 -10.11 18.41
CA TYR A 156 20.87 -9.57 17.71
C TYR A 156 19.72 -9.23 18.67
N ASP A 157 19.19 -8.01 18.53
CA ASP A 157 17.93 -7.57 19.12
C ASP A 157 16.78 -7.79 18.14
N PHE A 158 15.62 -8.16 18.68
CA PHE A 158 14.41 -8.43 17.91
C PHE A 158 13.29 -7.55 18.43
N ALA A 159 12.66 -6.79 17.55
CA ALA A 159 11.52 -5.94 17.88
C ALA A 159 10.42 -6.13 16.84
N MET A 160 9.17 -6.20 17.27
CA MET A 160 8.04 -6.25 16.34
C MET A 160 8.04 -5.00 15.45
N SER A 161 7.94 -5.21 14.13
CA SER A 161 7.86 -4.12 13.16
C SER A 161 6.49 -3.44 13.21
N SER A 162 6.45 -2.17 12.83
CA SER A 162 5.21 -1.42 12.61
C SER A 162 4.78 -1.50 11.14
N GLY A 163 3.47 -1.45 10.87
CA GLY A 163 2.92 -1.38 9.51
C GLY A 163 1.56 -2.07 9.36
N GLY A 164 0.77 -1.66 8.38
CA GLY A 164 -0.63 -2.10 8.22
C GLY A 164 -0.79 -3.63 8.14
N LEU A 165 0.04 -4.32 7.36
CA LEU A 165 0.00 -5.78 7.25
C LEU A 165 0.42 -6.48 8.55
N VAL A 166 1.47 -5.99 9.22
CA VAL A 166 1.94 -6.55 10.49
C VAL A 166 0.89 -6.38 11.57
N SER A 167 0.29 -5.19 11.70
CA SER A 167 -0.79 -4.93 12.65
C SER A 167 -2.00 -5.80 12.37
N ALA A 168 -2.43 -5.93 11.11
CA ALA A 168 -3.60 -6.72 10.75
C ALA A 168 -3.40 -8.22 11.04
N LEU A 169 -2.27 -8.80 10.62
CA LEU A 169 -1.99 -10.22 10.84
C LEU A 169 -1.64 -10.55 12.30
N SER A 170 -1.05 -9.61 13.04
CA SER A 170 -0.87 -9.75 14.50
C SER A 170 -2.23 -9.83 15.21
N GLY A 171 -3.22 -9.02 14.78
CA GLY A 171 -4.61 -9.14 15.24
C GLY A 171 -5.23 -10.50 14.93
N CYS A 172 -4.84 -11.12 13.81
CA CYS A 172 -5.28 -12.47 13.43
C CYS A 172 -4.63 -13.57 14.29
N LYS A 173 -3.40 -13.40 14.79
CA LYS A 173 -2.69 -14.42 15.60
C LYS A 173 -3.46 -14.85 16.85
N ARG A 174 -4.32 -13.98 17.39
CA ARG A 174 -5.20 -14.32 18.54
C ARG A 174 -6.27 -15.36 18.20
N GLN A 175 -6.61 -15.51 16.91
CA GLN A 175 -7.70 -16.36 16.44
C GLN A 175 -7.23 -17.46 15.46
N MET A 176 -6.04 -17.30 14.89
CA MET A 176 -5.49 -18.16 13.84
C MET A 176 -3.99 -18.32 14.02
N ALA A 177 -3.52 -19.55 14.28
CA ALA A 177 -2.10 -19.86 14.33
C ALA A 177 -1.53 -20.03 12.91
N PHE A 178 -0.37 -19.44 12.65
CA PHE A 178 0.30 -19.54 11.35
C PHE A 178 1.82 -19.36 11.48
N THR A 179 2.56 -19.94 10.54
CA THR A 179 3.99 -19.68 10.36
C THR A 179 4.18 -18.53 9.37
N TRP A 180 5.09 -17.60 9.64
CA TRP A 180 5.34 -16.45 8.78
C TRP A 180 6.70 -16.55 8.09
N ILE A 181 6.72 -16.58 6.76
CA ILE A 181 7.95 -16.60 5.94
C ILE A 181 8.18 -15.21 5.31
N GLY A 182 9.39 -14.67 5.45
CA GLY A 182 9.72 -13.31 4.99
C GLY A 182 11.21 -12.98 5.00
N TRP A 183 11.61 -11.91 4.32
CA TRP A 183 12.98 -11.38 4.41
C TRP A 183 13.19 -10.64 5.75
N PRO A 184 14.27 -10.93 6.50
CA PRO A 184 14.57 -10.25 7.77
C PRO A 184 15.09 -8.81 7.62
N GLY A 185 15.35 -8.34 6.39
CA GLY A 185 15.87 -6.99 6.13
C GLY A 185 17.37 -6.94 5.85
N PHE A 186 18.08 -8.05 5.94
CA PHE A 186 19.51 -8.17 5.65
C PHE A 186 19.92 -9.62 5.36
N ASP A 187 21.17 -9.83 4.95
CA ASP A 187 21.80 -11.15 4.80
C ASP A 187 22.90 -11.30 5.86
N PRO A 188 22.72 -12.14 6.89
CA PRO A 188 23.74 -12.40 7.90
C PRO A 188 24.87 -13.29 7.35
N PRO A 189 26.02 -13.35 8.04
CA PRO A 189 27.04 -14.38 7.80
C PRO A 189 26.46 -15.81 7.85
N ASP A 190 27.02 -16.72 7.05
CA ASP A 190 26.46 -18.07 6.89
C ASP A 190 26.46 -18.89 8.19
N ASP A 191 27.45 -18.68 9.06
CA ASP A 191 27.56 -19.31 10.37
C ASP A 191 26.52 -18.80 11.39
N GLU A 192 25.89 -17.65 11.14
CA GLU A 192 24.85 -17.07 12.01
C GLU A 192 23.42 -17.42 11.54
N LYS A 193 23.25 -17.91 10.30
CA LYS A 193 21.93 -18.15 9.68
C LYS A 193 21.08 -19.18 10.43
N GLU A 194 21.69 -20.25 10.91
CA GLU A 194 20.98 -21.35 11.59
C GLU A 194 20.42 -20.88 12.93
N GLU A 195 21.23 -20.22 13.75
CA GLU A 195 20.82 -19.69 15.04
C GLU A 195 19.74 -18.60 14.91
N LEU A 196 19.90 -17.67 13.96
CA LEU A 196 18.88 -16.67 13.66
C LEU A 196 17.55 -17.31 13.23
N THR A 197 17.59 -18.34 12.40
CA THR A 197 16.40 -19.08 11.96
C THR A 197 15.73 -19.78 13.13
N ARG A 198 16.50 -20.41 14.01
CA ARG A 198 16.01 -21.10 15.21
C ARG A 198 15.28 -20.13 16.14
N ARG A 199 15.91 -19.00 16.48
CA ARG A 199 15.31 -17.96 17.34
C ARG A 199 14.04 -17.36 16.74
N LEU A 200 14.05 -17.03 15.44
CA LEU A 200 12.85 -16.52 14.76
C LEU A 200 11.67 -17.50 14.82
N MET A 201 11.94 -18.80 14.70
CA MET A 201 10.90 -19.82 14.75
C MET A 201 10.35 -19.99 16.18
N GLU A 202 11.23 -20.11 17.17
CA GLU A 202 10.85 -20.31 18.58
C GLU A 202 10.14 -19.10 19.19
N GLU A 203 10.67 -17.89 18.97
CA GLU A 203 10.17 -16.67 19.62
C GLU A 203 8.99 -16.05 18.84
N TYR A 204 8.93 -16.19 17.51
CA TYR A 204 7.98 -15.44 16.66
C TYR A 204 7.18 -16.29 15.67
N SER A 205 7.42 -17.61 15.61
CA SER A 205 6.87 -18.50 14.57
C SER A 205 7.19 -18.01 13.15
N CYS A 206 8.41 -17.48 12.97
CA CYS A 206 8.87 -16.88 11.73
C CYS A 206 10.02 -17.69 11.10
N LYS A 207 10.09 -17.70 9.77
CA LYS A 207 11.21 -18.27 9.02
C LYS A 207 11.79 -17.25 8.03
N PRO A 208 13.10 -16.97 8.08
CA PRO A 208 13.71 -15.97 7.22
C PRO A 208 13.93 -16.51 5.79
N VAL A 209 13.83 -15.61 4.82
CA VAL A 209 14.33 -15.77 3.46
C VAL A 209 15.54 -14.86 3.30
N PHE A 210 16.73 -15.44 3.33
CA PHE A 210 17.98 -14.71 3.15
C PHE A 210 18.24 -14.46 1.66
N MET A 211 18.64 -13.24 1.34
CA MET A 211 18.93 -12.79 -0.03
C MET A 211 20.05 -11.75 0.03
N SER A 212 20.96 -11.78 -0.94
CA SER A 212 22.06 -10.82 -0.99
C SER A 212 21.54 -9.38 -1.07
N ALA A 213 22.35 -8.42 -0.59
CA ALA A 213 21.99 -7.01 -0.62
C ALA A 213 21.64 -6.51 -2.04
N GLU A 214 22.35 -6.99 -3.07
CA GLU A 214 22.08 -6.63 -4.45
C GLU A 214 20.71 -7.15 -4.93
N ILE A 215 20.39 -8.43 -4.67
CA ILE A 215 19.09 -8.99 -5.04
C ILE A 215 17.98 -8.25 -4.28
N ALA A 216 18.16 -8.04 -2.98
CA ALA A 216 17.19 -7.35 -2.12
C ALA A 216 16.88 -5.94 -2.64
N ASP A 217 17.91 -5.15 -2.94
CA ASP A 217 17.76 -3.77 -3.40
C ASP A 217 17.07 -3.69 -4.77
N ARG A 218 17.55 -4.46 -5.75
CA ARG A 218 16.97 -4.49 -7.11
C ARG A 218 15.54 -5.03 -7.14
N HIS A 219 15.25 -6.05 -6.34
CA HIS A 219 13.89 -6.60 -6.19
C HIS A 219 12.94 -5.61 -5.51
N TYR A 220 13.36 -5.08 -4.35
CA TYR A 220 12.50 -4.27 -3.50
C TYR A 220 12.41 -2.82 -3.98
N ASN A 221 13.55 -2.13 -4.10
CA ASN A 221 13.58 -0.74 -4.55
C ASN A 221 13.42 -0.66 -6.07
N GLY A 222 14.18 -1.46 -6.83
CA GLY A 222 14.20 -1.41 -8.28
C GLY A 222 12.88 -1.82 -8.96
N PHE A 223 12.38 -3.03 -8.70
CA PHE A 223 11.17 -3.54 -9.38
C PHE A 223 9.89 -3.27 -8.58
N SER A 224 9.86 -3.63 -7.30
CA SER A 224 8.63 -3.54 -6.52
C SER A 224 8.21 -2.08 -6.29
N ASN A 225 9.12 -1.22 -5.83
CA ASN A 225 8.82 0.16 -5.46
C ASN A 225 8.92 1.17 -6.61
N SER A 226 9.73 0.91 -7.64
CA SER A 226 9.91 1.85 -8.77
C SER A 226 9.18 1.43 -10.06
N ILE A 227 8.59 0.23 -10.11
CA ILE A 227 7.80 -0.22 -11.28
C ILE A 227 6.38 -0.59 -10.84
N LEU A 228 6.20 -1.61 -9.99
CA LEU A 228 4.87 -2.10 -9.64
C LEU A 228 4.07 -1.09 -8.81
N TRP A 229 4.70 -0.47 -7.80
CA TRP A 229 4.06 0.53 -6.95
C TRP A 229 3.50 1.73 -7.73
N PRO A 230 4.30 2.48 -8.52
CA PRO A 230 3.77 3.57 -9.34
C PRO A 230 2.69 3.09 -10.32
N LEU A 231 2.90 1.96 -10.99
CA LEU A 231 1.93 1.41 -11.95
C LEU A 231 0.57 1.14 -11.30
N PHE A 232 0.56 0.47 -10.15
CA PHE A 232 -0.66 0.07 -9.46
C PHE A 232 -1.40 1.26 -8.84
N HIS A 233 -0.70 2.38 -8.63
CA HIS A 233 -1.29 3.62 -8.15
C HIS A 233 -1.55 4.65 -9.25
N TYR A 234 -1.52 4.27 -10.54
CA TYR A 234 -1.81 5.16 -11.67
C TYR A 234 -0.77 6.29 -11.87
N HIS A 235 0.49 6.03 -11.52
CA HIS A 235 1.64 6.92 -11.74
C HIS A 235 2.61 6.37 -12.83
N PRO A 236 2.16 6.12 -14.08
CA PRO A 236 3.01 5.45 -15.07
C PRO A 236 4.21 6.28 -15.55
N ALA A 237 4.18 7.60 -15.37
CA ALA A 237 5.25 8.50 -15.78
C ALA A 237 6.56 8.29 -14.99
N GLU A 238 6.46 7.68 -13.81
CA GLU A 238 7.60 7.40 -12.91
C GLU A 238 8.27 6.05 -13.24
N ILE A 239 7.73 5.28 -14.19
CA ILE A 239 8.20 3.92 -14.45
C ILE A 239 9.37 3.93 -15.43
N VAL A 240 10.52 3.46 -14.96
CA VAL A 240 11.67 3.09 -15.80
C VAL A 240 11.89 1.59 -15.69
N PHE A 241 11.65 0.86 -16.77
CA PHE A 241 11.83 -0.59 -16.79
C PHE A 241 13.31 -0.97 -16.94
N ASP A 242 13.85 -1.68 -15.96
CA ASP A 242 15.20 -2.25 -15.97
C ASP A 242 15.12 -3.79 -15.91
N GLU A 243 15.70 -4.45 -16.91
CA GLU A 243 15.79 -5.91 -17.01
C GLU A 243 16.55 -6.54 -15.83
N LEU A 244 17.54 -5.85 -15.25
CA LEU A 244 18.27 -6.35 -14.08
C LEU A 244 17.39 -6.36 -12.83
N ASN A 245 16.51 -5.36 -12.70
CA ASN A 245 15.54 -5.31 -11.60
C ASN A 245 14.48 -6.41 -11.78
N TRP A 246 14.04 -6.65 -13.01
CA TRP A 246 13.16 -7.79 -13.31
C TRP A 246 13.81 -9.14 -13.01
N LEU A 247 15.09 -9.31 -13.36
CA LEU A 247 15.84 -10.52 -13.05
C LEU A 247 15.96 -10.75 -11.54
N ALA A 248 16.26 -9.70 -10.77
CA ALA A 248 16.31 -9.76 -9.31
C ALA A 248 14.94 -10.08 -8.70
N TYR A 249 13.86 -9.52 -9.23
CA TYR A 249 12.49 -9.84 -8.79
C TYR A 249 12.14 -11.32 -8.95
N ARG A 250 12.55 -11.91 -10.09
CA ARG A 250 12.38 -13.34 -10.37
C ARG A 250 13.24 -14.21 -9.45
N GLU A 251 14.50 -13.83 -9.21
CA GLU A 251 15.39 -14.57 -8.29
C GLU A 251 14.88 -14.50 -6.86
N ALA A 252 14.43 -13.34 -6.39
CA ALA A 252 13.82 -13.19 -5.08
C ALA A 252 12.58 -14.10 -4.93
N ASN A 253 11.64 -14.05 -5.87
CA ASN A 253 10.45 -14.92 -5.85
C ASN A 253 10.82 -16.41 -5.87
N MET A 254 11.90 -16.81 -6.55
CA MET A 254 12.42 -18.18 -6.52
C MET A 254 12.96 -18.56 -5.13
N LEU A 255 13.73 -17.69 -4.49
CA LEU A 255 14.23 -17.91 -3.12
C LEU A 255 13.07 -18.08 -2.13
N PHE A 256 12.01 -17.29 -2.27
CA PHE A 256 10.78 -17.46 -1.50
C PHE A 256 10.10 -18.80 -1.79
N ALA A 257 9.98 -19.21 -3.06
CA ALA A 257 9.39 -20.51 -3.41
C ALA A 257 10.17 -21.67 -2.80
N GLU A 258 11.50 -21.62 -2.84
CA GLU A 258 12.38 -22.62 -2.24
C GLU A 258 12.25 -22.68 -0.71
N ALA A 259 12.12 -21.53 -0.05
CA ALA A 259 11.92 -21.45 1.39
C ALA A 259 10.56 -22.01 1.81
N VAL A 260 9.48 -21.68 1.09
CA VAL A 260 8.12 -22.17 1.37
C VAL A 260 8.03 -23.67 1.13
N ARG A 261 8.59 -24.19 0.02
CA ARG A 261 8.58 -25.61 -0.30
C ARG A 261 9.21 -26.49 0.80
N LYS A 262 10.25 -25.98 1.48
CA LYS A 262 10.91 -26.68 2.59
C LYS A 262 10.02 -26.83 3.83
N GLU A 263 8.94 -26.04 3.95
CA GLU A 263 8.05 -26.01 5.13
C GLU A 263 6.67 -26.59 4.87
N VAL A 264 6.19 -26.46 3.64
CA VAL A 264 4.82 -26.85 3.28
C VAL A 264 4.66 -28.36 3.33
N ARG A 265 3.56 -28.82 3.90
CA ARG A 265 3.13 -30.24 3.94
C ARG A 265 1.90 -30.43 3.08
N ALA A 266 1.52 -31.68 2.83
CA ALA A 266 0.23 -31.98 2.23
C ALA A 266 -0.91 -31.36 3.08
N SER A 267 -1.91 -30.80 2.42
CA SER A 267 -3.07 -30.07 2.96
C SER A 267 -2.79 -28.72 3.64
N ASP A 268 -1.55 -28.20 3.57
CA ASP A 268 -1.24 -26.85 4.05
C ASP A 268 -1.85 -25.78 3.14
N MET A 269 -2.18 -24.63 3.74
CA MET A 269 -2.61 -23.42 3.04
C MET A 269 -1.47 -22.40 3.02
N VAL A 270 -1.03 -22.02 1.83
CA VAL A 270 -0.03 -20.97 1.63
C VAL A 270 -0.74 -19.68 1.25
N TRP A 271 -0.61 -18.65 2.07
CA TRP A 271 -1.20 -17.35 1.85
C TRP A 271 -0.12 -16.31 1.54
N VAL A 272 0.05 -16.03 0.25
CA VAL A 272 1.00 -15.05 -0.30
C VAL A 272 0.43 -13.63 -0.22
N GLN A 273 1.28 -12.69 0.19
CA GLN A 273 0.91 -11.30 0.41
C GLN A 273 1.66 -10.37 -0.56
N ASP A 274 0.86 -9.60 -1.29
CA ASP A 274 1.22 -8.34 -1.94
C ASP A 274 2.10 -8.41 -3.21
N TYR A 275 2.24 -7.25 -3.87
CA TYR A 275 2.87 -7.08 -5.19
C TYR A 275 4.34 -7.51 -5.30
N HIS A 276 5.02 -7.75 -4.18
CA HIS A 276 6.40 -8.24 -4.17
C HIS A 276 6.51 -9.71 -4.62
N LEU A 277 5.44 -10.49 -4.43
CA LEU A 277 5.50 -11.96 -4.55
C LEU A 277 4.52 -12.50 -5.60
N MET A 278 4.30 -11.76 -6.69
CA MET A 278 3.27 -12.12 -7.67
C MET A 278 3.65 -13.33 -8.53
N LEU A 279 4.93 -13.74 -8.56
CA LEU A 279 5.38 -14.95 -9.28
C LEU A 279 5.46 -16.17 -8.37
N LEU A 280 5.48 -15.97 -7.05
CA LEU A 280 5.61 -17.02 -6.06
C LEU A 280 4.57 -18.15 -6.23
N PRO A 281 3.27 -17.89 -6.48
CA PRO A 281 2.30 -18.98 -6.59
C PRO A 281 2.64 -19.97 -7.72
N MET A 282 2.99 -19.45 -8.90
CA MET A 282 3.42 -20.26 -10.03
C MET A 282 4.73 -21.01 -9.74
N MET A 283 5.75 -20.32 -9.23
CA MET A 283 7.04 -20.94 -8.89
C MET A 283 6.90 -22.03 -7.83
N LEU A 284 6.02 -21.84 -6.84
CA LEU A 284 5.75 -22.83 -5.81
C LEU A 284 5.08 -24.08 -6.38
N ARG A 285 4.06 -23.92 -7.26
CA ARG A 285 3.45 -25.06 -7.96
C ARG A 285 4.48 -25.85 -8.76
N VAL A 286 5.31 -25.17 -9.55
CA VAL A 286 6.36 -25.81 -10.36
C VAL A 286 7.35 -26.58 -9.48
N THR A 287 7.81 -25.98 -8.39
CA THR A 287 8.83 -26.62 -7.53
C THR A 287 8.30 -27.83 -6.76
N ILE A 288 6.99 -27.92 -6.54
CA ILE A 288 6.34 -29.07 -5.90
C ILE A 288 5.96 -30.14 -6.94
N GLU A 289 5.24 -29.74 -7.98
CA GLU A 289 4.53 -30.63 -8.91
C GLU A 289 5.31 -30.91 -10.22
N GLY A 290 6.30 -30.09 -10.54
CA GLY A 290 7.08 -30.16 -11.79
C GLY A 290 6.44 -29.44 -12.97
N LEU A 291 7.24 -29.13 -13.99
CA LEU A 291 6.81 -28.38 -15.18
C LEU A 291 5.72 -29.10 -15.99
N SER A 292 5.73 -30.42 -16.03
CA SER A 292 4.76 -31.22 -16.80
C SER A 292 3.33 -31.12 -16.26
N SER A 293 3.12 -30.65 -15.03
CA SER A 293 1.78 -30.50 -14.43
C SER A 293 1.10 -29.17 -14.78
N MET A 294 1.81 -28.26 -15.47
CA MET A 294 1.39 -26.86 -15.61
C MET A 294 0.62 -26.55 -16.89
N GLY A 295 0.60 -27.45 -17.88
CA GLY A 295 0.08 -27.16 -19.22
C GLY A 295 1.09 -26.47 -20.13
N GLU A 296 0.89 -26.55 -21.46
CA GLU A 296 1.91 -26.12 -22.45
C GLU A 296 2.23 -24.61 -22.39
N SER A 297 1.21 -23.78 -22.16
CA SER A 297 1.36 -22.32 -22.09
C SER A 297 2.18 -21.89 -20.87
N ALA A 298 1.83 -22.41 -19.68
CA ALA A 298 2.57 -22.16 -18.46
C ALA A 298 3.99 -22.73 -18.49
N GLU A 299 4.21 -23.90 -19.10
CA GLU A 299 5.55 -24.48 -19.26
C GLU A 299 6.48 -23.55 -20.06
N LYS A 300 5.98 -23.01 -21.18
CA LYS A 300 6.74 -22.07 -22.03
C LYS A 300 7.13 -20.81 -21.27
N GLU A 301 6.19 -20.22 -20.55
CA GLU A 301 6.44 -18.98 -19.81
C GLU A 301 7.33 -19.22 -18.60
N MET A 302 7.23 -20.39 -17.97
CA MET A 302 8.14 -20.75 -16.89
C MET A 302 9.58 -20.91 -17.38
N LYS A 303 9.79 -21.46 -18.59
CA LYS A 303 11.13 -21.48 -19.22
C LYS A 303 11.71 -20.07 -19.38
N ASN A 304 10.88 -19.09 -19.73
CA ASN A 304 11.27 -17.67 -19.79
C ASN A 304 11.60 -17.13 -18.39
N LEU A 305 10.74 -17.41 -17.39
CA LEU A 305 10.94 -17.02 -16.00
C LEU A 305 12.15 -17.69 -15.32
N TYR A 306 12.70 -18.78 -15.86
CA TYR A 306 13.96 -19.37 -15.41
C TYR A 306 15.19 -18.87 -16.20
N ARG A 307 15.03 -18.10 -17.28
CA ARG A 307 16.14 -17.64 -18.14
C ARG A 307 16.96 -16.55 -17.44
N GLY A 308 18.22 -16.82 -17.14
CA GLY A 308 19.13 -15.86 -16.49
C GLY A 308 19.16 -15.96 -14.96
N LEU A 309 18.29 -16.77 -14.33
CA LEU A 309 18.41 -17.10 -12.91
C LEU A 309 19.63 -17.98 -12.66
N GLN A 310 20.15 -17.98 -11.43
CA GLN A 310 21.23 -18.88 -11.07
C GLN A 310 20.75 -20.34 -11.17
N ARG A 311 21.28 -21.07 -12.15
CA ARG A 311 20.88 -22.44 -12.47
C ARG A 311 21.86 -23.44 -11.86
N THR A 312 21.56 -23.91 -10.65
CA THR A 312 22.17 -25.15 -10.15
C THR A 312 21.52 -26.35 -10.84
N GLU A 313 22.25 -27.46 -11.00
CA GLU A 313 21.67 -28.71 -11.51
C GLU A 313 20.48 -29.19 -10.66
N SER A 314 20.54 -28.92 -9.35
CA SER A 314 19.43 -29.16 -8.43
C SER A 314 18.17 -28.38 -8.84
N ARG A 315 18.26 -27.07 -9.07
CA ARG A 315 17.11 -26.25 -9.51
C ARG A 315 16.52 -26.73 -10.83
N LYS A 316 17.36 -27.11 -11.81
CA LYS A 316 16.89 -27.66 -13.09
C LYS A 316 16.11 -28.96 -12.89
N ARG A 317 16.62 -29.86 -12.06
CA ARG A 317 15.97 -31.13 -11.75
C ARG A 317 14.63 -30.91 -11.05
N ILE A 318 14.60 -30.04 -10.02
CA ILE A 318 13.38 -29.70 -9.27
C ILE A 318 12.34 -29.08 -10.19
N ALA A 319 12.71 -28.13 -11.04
CA ALA A 319 11.77 -27.54 -11.98
C ALA A 319 11.19 -28.59 -12.94
N THR A 320 12.02 -29.52 -13.41
CA THR A 320 11.57 -30.54 -14.39
C THR A 320 10.68 -31.59 -13.77
N GLN A 321 11.09 -32.17 -12.62
CA GLN A 321 10.45 -33.35 -12.02
C GLN A 321 9.50 -33.03 -10.87
N GLY A 322 9.55 -31.81 -10.32
CA GLY A 322 9.00 -31.52 -9.01
C GLY A 322 9.87 -32.11 -7.90
N ALA A 323 9.80 -31.52 -6.71
CA ALA A 323 10.48 -32.05 -5.52
C ALA A 323 9.50 -32.46 -4.41
N GLY A 324 8.20 -32.33 -4.64
CA GLY A 324 7.18 -32.53 -3.63
C GLY A 324 7.25 -31.54 -2.47
N THR A 325 6.35 -31.76 -1.52
CA THR A 325 6.26 -31.08 -0.23
C THR A 325 7.30 -31.63 0.76
N SER A 326 7.42 -30.99 1.93
CA SER A 326 8.40 -31.35 2.97
C SER A 326 8.18 -32.75 3.58
N ASP A 327 6.96 -33.28 3.50
CA ASP A 327 6.56 -34.64 3.89
C ASP A 327 6.64 -35.66 2.75
N GLY A 328 7.15 -35.26 1.57
CA GLY A 328 7.40 -36.14 0.43
C GLY A 328 6.20 -36.36 -0.50
N ASP A 329 5.09 -35.64 -0.29
CA ASP A 329 3.93 -35.72 -1.17
C ASP A 329 4.19 -34.96 -2.47
N THR A 330 3.82 -35.57 -3.60
CA THR A 330 4.03 -35.02 -4.94
C THR A 330 2.70 -34.84 -5.70
N THR A 331 1.57 -35.10 -5.03
CA THR A 331 0.27 -35.09 -5.68
C THR A 331 -0.16 -33.65 -6.01
N ARG A 332 -0.63 -33.46 -7.23
CA ARG A 332 -1.14 -32.17 -7.74
C ARG A 332 -2.33 -31.70 -6.91
N GLY A 333 -2.32 -30.42 -6.51
CA GLY A 333 -3.44 -29.83 -5.77
C GLY A 333 -3.45 -30.14 -4.26
N ASN A 334 -2.43 -30.82 -3.73
CA ASN A 334 -2.36 -31.15 -2.30
C ASN A 334 -2.04 -29.95 -1.40
N ILE A 335 -1.77 -28.77 -1.96
CA ILE A 335 -1.70 -27.52 -1.20
C ILE A 335 -2.70 -26.52 -1.77
N LYS A 336 -3.22 -25.64 -0.93
CA LYS A 336 -4.07 -24.51 -1.35
C LYS A 336 -3.24 -23.23 -1.31
N ILE A 337 -3.21 -22.48 -2.40
CA ILE A 337 -2.44 -21.24 -2.52
C ILE A 337 -3.40 -20.07 -2.67
N GLY A 338 -3.39 -19.17 -1.69
CA GLY A 338 -4.08 -17.89 -1.75
C GLY A 338 -3.10 -16.76 -2.01
N PHE A 339 -3.51 -15.75 -2.77
CA PHE A 339 -2.80 -14.48 -2.91
C PHE A 339 -3.71 -13.32 -2.52
N PHE A 340 -3.19 -12.32 -1.82
CA PHE A 340 -3.93 -11.10 -1.51
C PHE A 340 -3.11 -9.86 -1.88
N LEU A 341 -3.68 -8.96 -2.70
CA LEU A 341 -3.07 -7.69 -3.08
C LEU A 341 -3.52 -6.57 -2.15
N HIS A 342 -2.57 -5.88 -1.51
CA HIS A 342 -2.87 -4.77 -0.57
C HIS A 342 -2.92 -3.40 -1.24
N THR A 343 -2.44 -3.33 -2.48
CA THR A 343 -2.51 -2.13 -3.32
C THR A 343 -3.76 -2.19 -4.21
N PRO A 344 -4.15 -1.09 -4.87
CA PRO A 344 -5.12 -1.15 -5.95
C PRO A 344 -4.61 -2.07 -7.07
N PHE A 345 -5.53 -2.71 -7.79
CA PHE A 345 -5.20 -3.25 -9.11
C PHE A 345 -5.65 -2.24 -10.17
N PRO A 346 -4.73 -1.75 -11.04
CA PRO A 346 -5.05 -0.67 -11.95
C PRO A 346 -5.90 -1.16 -13.13
N SER A 347 -6.58 -0.23 -13.81
CA SER A 347 -7.31 -0.55 -15.04
C SER A 347 -6.39 -1.18 -16.09
N SER A 348 -6.94 -2.00 -16.98
CA SER A 348 -6.16 -2.72 -18.00
C SER A 348 -5.37 -1.79 -18.92
N GLU A 349 -5.84 -0.57 -19.14
CA GLU A 349 -5.16 0.45 -19.97
C GLU A 349 -3.87 0.95 -19.32
N ILE A 350 -3.82 1.01 -17.99
CA ILE A 350 -2.60 1.31 -17.23
C ILE A 350 -1.76 0.04 -17.07
N TYR A 351 -2.36 -1.07 -16.66
CA TYR A 351 -1.64 -2.32 -16.42
C TYR A 351 -0.86 -2.80 -17.66
N ARG A 352 -1.40 -2.61 -18.87
CA ARG A 352 -0.72 -3.02 -20.11
C ARG A 352 0.58 -2.25 -20.39
N ILE A 353 0.89 -1.17 -19.69
CA ILE A 353 2.17 -0.45 -19.81
C ILE A 353 3.34 -1.36 -19.37
N LEU A 354 3.10 -2.25 -18.41
CA LEU A 354 4.12 -3.16 -17.88
C LEU A 354 4.65 -4.11 -18.98
N PRO A 355 5.96 -4.14 -19.26
CA PRO A 355 6.53 -5.04 -20.26
C PRO A 355 6.28 -6.53 -19.94
N VAL A 356 6.43 -6.90 -18.67
CA VAL A 356 6.28 -8.28 -18.14
C VAL A 356 4.87 -8.59 -17.62
N ARG A 357 3.87 -7.90 -18.20
CA ARG A 357 2.44 -8.01 -17.81
C ARG A 357 1.87 -9.41 -17.92
N ARG A 358 2.38 -10.25 -18.83
CA ARG A 358 1.87 -11.61 -19.00
C ARG A 358 2.34 -12.50 -17.87
N GLU A 359 3.63 -12.43 -17.57
CA GLU A 359 4.31 -13.22 -16.55
C GLU A 359 3.74 -12.94 -15.16
N ILE A 360 3.48 -11.68 -14.83
CA ILE A 360 2.87 -11.30 -13.55
C ILE A 360 1.44 -11.84 -13.42
N LEU A 361 0.59 -11.71 -14.45
CA LEU A 361 -0.77 -12.28 -14.40
C LEU A 361 -0.74 -13.81 -14.28
N MET A 362 0.09 -14.48 -15.08
CA MET A 362 0.24 -15.93 -15.01
C MET A 362 0.77 -16.40 -13.66
N GLY A 363 1.67 -15.63 -13.04
CA GLY A 363 2.13 -15.86 -11.67
C GLY A 363 0.96 -15.99 -10.70
N LEU A 364 -0.02 -15.09 -10.80
CA LEU A 364 -1.21 -15.08 -9.95
C LEU A 364 -2.25 -16.15 -10.30
N LEU A 365 -2.42 -16.51 -11.57
CA LEU A 365 -3.42 -17.51 -12.01
C LEU A 365 -3.13 -18.94 -11.51
N HIS A 366 -1.99 -19.17 -10.88
CA HIS A 366 -1.65 -20.42 -10.21
C HIS A 366 -2.15 -20.52 -8.75
N CYS A 367 -2.82 -19.47 -8.26
CA CYS A 367 -3.56 -19.48 -7.01
C CYS A 367 -4.92 -20.17 -7.14
N ASP A 368 -5.39 -20.72 -6.02
CA ASP A 368 -6.76 -21.22 -5.86
C ASP A 368 -7.71 -20.07 -5.46
N LEU A 369 -7.19 -19.03 -4.79
CA LEU A 369 -7.92 -17.81 -4.43
C LEU A 369 -7.03 -16.56 -4.59
N ILE A 370 -7.57 -15.53 -5.23
CA ILE A 370 -6.96 -14.20 -5.38
C ILE A 370 -7.88 -13.18 -4.73
N GLY A 371 -7.38 -12.46 -3.73
CA GLY A 371 -8.14 -11.47 -2.97
C GLY A 371 -7.69 -10.04 -3.25
N PHE A 372 -8.67 -9.14 -3.28
CA PHE A 372 -8.48 -7.69 -3.35
C PHE A 372 -9.30 -6.98 -2.27
N HIS A 373 -8.99 -5.72 -1.96
CA HIS A 373 -9.79 -4.94 -1.01
C HIS A 373 -11.20 -4.60 -1.52
N THR A 374 -11.33 -4.25 -2.80
CA THR A 374 -12.58 -3.77 -3.40
C THR A 374 -12.95 -4.55 -4.65
N TYR A 375 -14.23 -4.49 -5.02
CA TYR A 375 -14.74 -5.12 -6.23
C TYR A 375 -14.16 -4.49 -7.50
N ASP A 376 -13.86 -3.18 -7.49
CA ASP A 376 -13.25 -2.52 -8.65
C ASP A 376 -11.87 -3.07 -8.97
N TYR A 377 -11.05 -3.34 -7.94
CA TYR A 377 -9.72 -3.93 -8.14
C TYR A 377 -9.83 -5.36 -8.71
N ALA A 378 -10.74 -6.17 -8.16
CA ALA A 378 -11.03 -7.51 -8.71
C ALA A 378 -11.51 -7.45 -10.17
N ARG A 379 -12.44 -6.54 -10.49
CA ARG A 379 -12.94 -6.33 -11.87
C ARG A 379 -11.83 -5.90 -12.82
N HIS A 380 -10.91 -5.04 -12.39
CA HIS A 380 -9.77 -4.61 -13.19
C HIS A 380 -8.77 -5.74 -13.44
N PHE A 381 -8.54 -6.60 -12.45
CA PHE A 381 -7.76 -7.82 -12.61
C PHE A 381 -8.38 -8.76 -13.64
N LEU A 382 -9.67 -9.09 -13.50
CA LEU A 382 -10.41 -9.93 -14.46
C LEU A 382 -10.32 -9.36 -15.89
N SER A 383 -10.59 -8.05 -16.06
CA SER A 383 -10.46 -7.38 -17.36
C SER A 383 -9.04 -7.45 -17.93
N SER A 384 -8.01 -7.43 -17.09
CA SER A 384 -6.62 -7.53 -17.54
C SER A 384 -6.27 -8.95 -17.97
N CYS A 385 -6.75 -9.97 -17.25
CA CYS A 385 -6.65 -11.38 -17.66
C CYS A 385 -7.28 -11.60 -19.04
N THR A 386 -8.53 -11.16 -19.26
CA THR A 386 -9.20 -11.33 -20.56
C THR A 386 -8.43 -10.63 -21.68
N ARG A 387 -8.01 -9.37 -21.49
CA ARG A 387 -7.41 -8.55 -22.55
C ARG A 387 -5.97 -8.93 -22.90
N ILE A 388 -5.20 -9.40 -21.92
CA ILE A 388 -3.75 -9.64 -22.09
C ILE A 388 -3.44 -11.12 -22.32
N LEU A 389 -4.17 -12.01 -21.64
CA LEU A 389 -3.97 -13.45 -21.75
C LEU A 389 -4.98 -14.11 -22.69
N GLY A 390 -6.12 -13.47 -22.98
CA GLY A 390 -7.16 -14.05 -23.83
C GLY A 390 -7.97 -15.14 -23.13
N VAL A 391 -7.91 -15.20 -21.80
CA VAL A 391 -8.54 -16.26 -21.00
C VAL A 391 -9.99 -15.93 -20.64
N PRO A 392 -10.89 -16.93 -20.56
CA PRO A 392 -12.25 -16.72 -20.09
C PRO A 392 -12.29 -16.27 -18.63
N THR A 393 -13.19 -15.35 -18.32
CA THR A 393 -13.39 -14.84 -16.95
C THR A 393 -14.86 -14.84 -16.58
N MET A 394 -15.13 -15.28 -15.36
CA MET A 394 -16.40 -15.13 -14.68
C MET A 394 -16.32 -13.94 -13.69
N PRO A 395 -17.45 -13.41 -13.17
CA PRO A 395 -17.42 -12.31 -12.20
C PRO A 395 -16.60 -12.60 -10.93
N ASN A 396 -16.34 -13.86 -10.63
CA ASN A 396 -15.68 -14.36 -9.42
C ASN A 396 -14.53 -15.35 -9.70
N ALA A 397 -14.10 -15.55 -10.95
CA ALA A 397 -13.01 -16.48 -11.25
C ALA A 397 -12.41 -16.25 -12.64
N VAL A 398 -11.22 -16.78 -12.85
CA VAL A 398 -10.56 -16.91 -14.16
C VAL A 398 -10.35 -18.39 -14.46
N GLU A 399 -10.72 -18.82 -15.67
CA GLU A 399 -10.44 -20.18 -16.15
C GLU A 399 -9.07 -20.19 -16.83
N PHE A 400 -8.16 -21.02 -16.33
CA PHE A 400 -6.77 -21.08 -16.77
C PHE A 400 -6.20 -22.50 -16.61
N ASP A 401 -5.74 -23.10 -17.71
CA ASP A 401 -5.12 -24.44 -17.75
C ASP A 401 -5.91 -25.52 -16.98
N ASP A 402 -7.21 -25.64 -17.30
CA ASP A 402 -8.20 -26.53 -16.68
C ASP A 402 -8.41 -26.31 -15.16
N ARG A 403 -8.00 -25.15 -14.65
CA ARG A 403 -8.21 -24.72 -13.26
C ARG A 403 -9.01 -23.42 -13.21
N TYR A 404 -9.64 -23.20 -12.05
CA TYR A 404 -10.30 -21.95 -11.73
C TYR A 404 -9.50 -21.22 -10.66
N ALA A 405 -8.95 -20.06 -11.02
CA ALA A 405 -8.42 -19.11 -10.05
C ALA A 405 -9.58 -18.26 -9.54
N ASN A 406 -10.09 -18.56 -8.33
CA ASN A 406 -11.18 -17.80 -7.75
C ASN A 406 -10.73 -16.38 -7.39
N VAL A 407 -11.61 -15.40 -7.59
CA VAL A 407 -11.35 -13.99 -7.34
C VAL A 407 -12.40 -13.45 -6.37
N GLY A 408 -11.94 -12.89 -5.26
CA GLY A 408 -12.81 -12.39 -4.18
C GLY A 408 -12.39 -11.03 -3.63
N THR A 409 -13.29 -10.44 -2.85
CA THR A 409 -13.08 -9.13 -2.21
C THR A 409 -13.12 -9.27 -0.70
N PHE A 410 -12.02 -8.91 -0.04
CA PHE A 410 -11.86 -8.99 1.40
C PHE A 410 -11.27 -7.66 1.90
N PRO A 411 -12.08 -6.68 2.30
CA PRO A 411 -11.58 -5.42 2.83
C PRO A 411 -10.87 -5.67 4.15
N ILE A 412 -9.61 -5.23 4.25
CA ILE A 412 -8.83 -5.36 5.47
C ILE A 412 -9.30 -4.33 6.51
N GLY A 413 -9.29 -4.71 7.78
CA GLY A 413 -9.59 -3.83 8.91
C GLY A 413 -8.40 -3.69 9.84
N ILE A 414 -8.63 -3.07 11.00
CA ILE A 414 -7.67 -2.99 12.11
C ILE A 414 -8.15 -3.87 13.28
N ASP A 415 -7.40 -3.82 14.37
CA ASP A 415 -7.85 -4.24 15.70
C ASP A 415 -8.20 -3.01 16.54
N PRO A 416 -9.47 -2.57 16.61
CA PRO A 416 -9.85 -1.34 17.29
C PRO A 416 -9.58 -1.38 18.81
N ASP A 417 -9.67 -2.56 19.43
CA ASP A 417 -9.51 -2.73 20.87
C ASP A 417 -8.10 -2.33 21.33
N THR A 418 -7.07 -2.60 20.52
CA THR A 418 -5.69 -2.16 20.80
C THR A 418 -5.60 -0.63 20.98
N PHE A 419 -6.38 0.15 20.23
CA PHE A 419 -6.42 1.62 20.37
C PHE A 419 -7.23 2.06 21.58
N VAL A 420 -8.36 1.39 21.85
CA VAL A 420 -9.19 1.65 23.03
C VAL A 420 -8.40 1.38 24.32
N GLU A 421 -7.67 0.28 24.38
CA GLU A 421 -6.79 -0.09 25.49
C GLU A 421 -5.63 0.91 25.64
N ALA A 422 -5.02 1.36 24.54
CA ALA A 422 -3.97 2.36 24.57
C ALA A 422 -4.44 3.69 25.18
N LEU A 423 -5.65 4.14 24.82
CA LEU A 423 -6.25 5.35 25.36
C LEU A 423 -6.58 5.25 26.85
N ALA A 424 -6.74 4.04 27.40
CA ALA A 424 -6.96 3.82 28.83
C ALA A 424 -5.66 3.88 29.67
N LYS A 425 -4.47 3.89 29.03
CA LYS A 425 -3.19 3.98 29.75
C LYS A 425 -3.02 5.35 30.41
N PRO A 426 -2.56 5.42 31.68
CA PRO A 426 -2.34 6.71 32.36
C PRO A 426 -1.43 7.67 31.59
N LYS A 427 -0.30 7.18 31.06
CA LYS A 427 0.64 7.97 30.25
C LYS A 427 -0.04 8.63 29.03
N VAL A 428 -0.96 7.93 28.38
CA VAL A 428 -1.68 8.44 27.20
C VAL A 428 -2.73 9.45 27.63
N SER A 429 -3.46 9.20 28.72
CA SER A 429 -4.41 10.15 29.30
C SER A 429 -3.73 11.47 29.70
N ASP A 430 -2.58 11.41 30.38
CA ASP A 430 -1.79 12.58 30.75
C ASP A 430 -1.31 13.35 29.51
N ARG A 431 -0.91 12.61 28.47
CA ARG A 431 -0.49 13.21 27.20
C ARG A 431 -1.65 13.91 26.48
N ILE A 432 -2.83 13.31 26.48
CA ILE A 432 -4.06 13.92 25.94
C ILE A 432 -4.38 15.21 26.69
N ALA A 433 -4.30 15.22 28.03
CA ALA A 433 -4.54 16.41 28.83
C ALA A 433 -3.54 17.52 28.52
N ALA A 434 -2.25 17.20 28.43
CA ALA A 434 -1.19 18.15 28.08
C ALA A 434 -1.39 18.75 26.68
N LEU A 435 -1.76 17.94 25.69
CA LEU A 435 -2.01 18.42 24.34
C LEU A 435 -3.29 19.27 24.26
N ARG A 436 -4.36 18.90 24.97
CA ARG A 436 -5.58 19.72 25.06
C ARG A 436 -5.32 21.09 25.66
N HIS A 437 -4.52 21.16 26.73
CA HIS A 437 -4.11 22.43 27.31
C HIS A 437 -3.28 23.27 26.32
N ARG A 438 -2.35 22.64 25.60
CA ARG A 438 -1.51 23.33 24.60
C ARG A 438 -2.31 23.92 23.44
N PHE A 439 -3.35 23.22 22.99
CA PHE A 439 -4.20 23.62 21.86
C PHE A 439 -5.56 24.16 22.32
N GLU A 440 -5.63 24.72 23.53
CA GLU A 440 -6.87 25.28 24.03
C GLU A 440 -7.38 26.40 23.12
N GLY A 441 -8.67 26.35 22.75
CA GLY A 441 -9.29 27.29 21.82
C GLY A 441 -8.92 27.11 20.34
N ILE A 442 -8.04 26.15 20.00
CA ILE A 442 -7.58 25.87 18.64
C ILE A 442 -8.13 24.51 18.18
N LYS A 443 -8.72 24.46 16.99
CA LYS A 443 -9.14 23.21 16.35
C LYS A 443 -7.97 22.47 15.75
N ILE A 444 -7.97 21.14 15.87
CA ILE A 444 -6.88 20.30 15.37
C ILE A 444 -7.38 19.43 14.21
N ILE A 445 -6.71 19.57 13.06
CA ILE A 445 -6.82 18.64 11.94
C ILE A 445 -5.57 17.77 11.95
N VAL A 446 -5.73 16.44 11.88
CA VAL A 446 -4.61 15.51 11.80
C VAL A 446 -4.50 14.89 10.42
N GLY A 447 -3.27 14.85 9.90
CA GLY A 447 -2.86 14.01 8.77
C GLY A 447 -1.74 13.09 9.20
N VAL A 448 -1.90 11.78 9.03
CA VAL A 448 -0.85 10.79 9.33
C VAL A 448 -0.64 9.97 8.08
N ASP A 449 0.52 10.10 7.47
CA ASP A 449 0.82 9.46 6.20
C ASP A 449 2.30 9.05 6.17
N ARG A 450 2.61 7.96 5.48
CA ARG A 450 3.97 7.81 4.94
C ARG A 450 4.20 8.95 3.94
N LEU A 451 5.41 9.50 3.89
CA LEU A 451 5.75 10.49 2.88
C LEU A 451 5.90 9.79 1.53
N ASP A 452 4.76 9.60 0.86
CA ASP A 452 4.57 8.80 -0.34
C ASP A 452 3.61 9.56 -1.27
N TYR A 453 3.90 9.60 -2.56
CA TYR A 453 3.20 10.47 -3.51
C TYR A 453 1.73 10.09 -3.68
N ILE A 454 1.38 8.84 -3.36
CA ILE A 454 -0.01 8.36 -3.41
C ILE A 454 -0.88 9.00 -2.31
N LYS A 455 -0.28 9.56 -1.25
CA LYS A 455 -0.99 10.05 -0.06
C LYS A 455 -1.58 11.43 -0.24
N GLY A 456 -1.26 12.11 -1.34
CA GLY A 456 -1.85 13.40 -1.69
C GLY A 456 -1.60 14.48 -0.63
N VAL A 457 -0.42 14.46 0.00
CA VAL A 457 -0.01 15.49 0.97
C VAL A 457 0.06 16.88 0.32
N PRO A 458 0.57 17.06 -0.92
CA PRO A 458 0.49 18.35 -1.60
C PRO A 458 -0.95 18.87 -1.75
N GLN A 459 -1.88 18.02 -2.20
CA GLN A 459 -3.30 18.34 -2.36
C GLN A 459 -3.90 18.77 -1.01
N LYS A 460 -3.53 18.09 0.07
CA LYS A 460 -3.93 18.43 1.44
C LYS A 460 -3.52 19.85 1.83
N LEU A 461 -2.24 20.18 1.61
CA LEU A 461 -1.66 21.46 1.96
C LEU A 461 -2.25 22.59 1.13
N HIS A 462 -2.45 22.39 -0.18
CA HIS A 462 -3.12 23.35 -1.04
C HIS A 462 -4.57 23.59 -0.62
N ALA A 463 -5.32 22.54 -0.29
CA ALA A 463 -6.70 22.69 0.20
C ALA A 463 -6.77 23.44 1.53
N PHE A 464 -5.83 23.18 2.43
CA PHE A 464 -5.75 23.90 3.70
C PHE A 464 -5.42 25.39 3.49
N GLU A 465 -4.54 25.72 2.53
CA GLU A 465 -4.26 27.11 2.14
C GLU A 465 -5.48 27.81 1.53
N ILE A 466 -6.25 27.13 0.67
CA ILE A 466 -7.49 27.69 0.11
C ILE A 466 -8.51 27.92 1.23
N PHE A 467 -8.71 26.93 2.09
CA PHE A 467 -9.61 27.04 3.25
C PHE A 467 -9.26 28.24 4.13
N LEU A 468 -7.98 28.48 4.46
CA LEU A 468 -7.58 29.66 5.24
C LEU A 468 -7.75 30.99 4.48
N SER A 469 -7.67 30.96 3.15
CA SER A 469 -7.89 32.15 2.32
C SER A 469 -9.38 32.51 2.23
N GLU A 470 -10.24 31.51 2.07
CA GLU A 470 -11.69 31.68 1.91
C GLU A 470 -12.40 31.88 3.24
N HIS A 471 -11.84 31.33 4.32
CA HIS A 471 -12.34 31.44 5.68
C HIS A 471 -11.30 32.06 6.64
N PRO A 472 -10.97 33.36 6.46
CA PRO A 472 -9.93 34.03 7.25
C PRO A 472 -10.25 34.06 8.76
N GLU A 473 -11.51 33.86 9.16
CA GLU A 473 -11.93 33.75 10.56
C GLU A 473 -11.30 32.56 11.31
N TRP A 474 -10.78 31.57 10.58
CA TRP A 474 -10.10 30.39 11.12
C TRP A 474 -8.58 30.58 11.29
N ILE A 475 -7.99 31.62 10.70
CA ILE A 475 -6.55 31.92 10.89
C ILE A 475 -6.28 32.12 12.39
N GLY A 476 -5.32 31.38 12.95
CA GLY A 476 -5.01 31.40 14.39
C GLY A 476 -5.92 30.52 15.26
N LYS A 477 -7.00 29.95 14.70
CA LYS A 477 -7.99 29.12 15.43
C LYS A 477 -8.02 27.66 14.99
N VAL A 478 -7.18 27.28 14.03
CA VAL A 478 -7.05 25.91 13.55
C VAL A 478 -5.61 25.61 13.20
N VAL A 479 -5.20 24.37 13.46
CA VAL A 479 -3.89 23.85 13.10
C VAL A 479 -4.02 22.53 12.35
N LEU A 480 -3.21 22.36 11.30
CA LEU A 480 -2.98 21.08 10.65
C LEU A 480 -1.71 20.45 11.23
N VAL A 481 -1.86 19.33 11.94
CA VAL A 481 -0.74 18.50 12.40
C VAL A 481 -0.52 17.39 11.37
N GLN A 482 0.52 17.51 10.55
CA GLN A 482 0.89 16.50 9.57
C GLN A 482 2.09 15.70 10.06
N VAL A 483 1.86 14.43 10.39
CA VAL A 483 2.89 13.42 10.62
C VAL A 483 3.22 12.77 9.29
N ALA A 484 4.45 12.96 8.82
CA ALA A 484 4.97 12.38 7.60
C ALA A 484 6.05 11.35 7.95
N VAL A 485 5.68 10.07 7.99
CA VAL A 485 6.60 8.97 8.31
C VAL A 485 7.59 8.79 7.16
N PRO A 486 8.92 8.87 7.39
CA PRO A 486 9.91 8.66 6.34
C PRO A 486 9.73 7.30 5.67
N SER A 487 9.79 7.27 4.34
CA SER A 487 9.64 6.04 3.56
C SER A 487 10.48 6.13 2.30
N ARG A 488 11.19 5.03 1.96
CA ARG A 488 11.90 4.87 0.67
C ARG A 488 12.80 6.06 0.30
N GLY A 489 13.59 6.55 1.26
CA GLY A 489 14.41 7.76 1.10
C GLY A 489 15.49 7.66 0.02
N ASP A 490 15.85 6.45 -0.40
CA ASP A 490 16.85 6.20 -1.44
C ASP A 490 16.28 6.35 -2.87
N VAL A 491 14.95 6.47 -3.02
CA VAL A 491 14.26 6.62 -4.30
C VAL A 491 14.09 8.10 -4.65
N GLU A 492 14.50 8.51 -5.85
CA GLU A 492 14.60 9.93 -6.28
C GLU A 492 13.24 10.65 -6.24
N GLU A 493 12.16 9.97 -6.63
CA GLU A 493 10.81 10.50 -6.63
C GLU A 493 10.34 10.88 -5.20
N TYR A 494 10.77 10.10 -4.20
CA TYR A 494 10.46 10.36 -2.79
C TYR A 494 11.24 11.56 -2.25
N GLN A 495 12.49 11.76 -2.71
CA GLN A 495 13.29 12.93 -2.38
C GLN A 495 12.67 14.20 -2.96
N THR A 496 12.20 14.13 -4.21
CA THR A 496 11.51 15.22 -4.90
C THR A 496 10.20 15.59 -4.19
N LEU A 497 9.38 14.60 -3.83
CA LEU A 497 8.17 14.81 -3.04
C LEU A 497 8.47 15.49 -1.70
N ARG A 498 9.52 15.04 -1.01
CA ARG A 498 9.92 15.64 0.27
C ARG A 498 10.31 17.10 0.13
N ALA A 499 11.06 17.46 -0.91
CA ALA A 499 11.42 18.85 -1.18
C ALA A 499 10.17 19.71 -1.42
N MET A 500 9.24 19.23 -2.26
CA MET A 500 7.98 19.91 -2.56
C MET A 500 7.12 20.11 -1.29
N VAL A 501 6.96 19.08 -0.46
CA VAL A 501 6.17 19.17 0.78
C VAL A 501 6.80 20.16 1.76
N ASN A 502 8.13 20.14 1.93
CA ASN A 502 8.82 21.10 2.80
C ASN A 502 8.64 22.55 2.32
N GLU A 503 8.73 22.78 1.01
CA GLU A 503 8.49 24.09 0.42
C GLU A 503 7.06 24.57 0.68
N LEU A 504 6.06 23.71 0.42
CA LEU A 504 4.65 24.04 0.66
C LEU A 504 4.37 24.38 2.13
N VAL A 505 4.90 23.59 3.06
CA VAL A 505 4.78 23.87 4.50
C VAL A 505 5.39 25.22 4.84
N GLY A 506 6.62 25.49 4.39
CA GLY A 506 7.31 26.76 4.65
C GLY A 506 6.57 27.96 4.07
N ARG A 507 6.08 27.84 2.82
CA ARG A 507 5.34 28.89 2.13
C ARG A 507 4.01 29.22 2.81
N ILE A 508 3.22 28.20 3.19
CA ILE A 508 1.91 28.40 3.84
C ILE A 508 2.09 28.96 5.26
N ASN A 509 3.03 28.40 6.04
CA ASN A 509 3.36 28.95 7.35
C ASN A 509 3.87 30.39 7.26
N GLY A 510 4.70 30.73 6.27
CA GLY A 510 5.16 32.10 6.04
C GLY A 510 4.05 33.08 5.63
N ARG A 511 2.96 32.58 5.02
CA ARG A 511 1.83 33.40 4.56
C ARG A 511 0.77 33.65 5.64
N PHE A 512 0.43 32.63 6.42
CA PHE A 512 -0.68 32.70 7.40
C PHE A 512 -0.23 32.58 8.86
N GLY A 513 1.04 32.24 9.11
CA GLY A 513 1.61 32.20 10.44
C GLY A 513 1.86 33.59 11.01
N THR A 514 1.93 33.64 12.33
CA THR A 514 2.37 34.81 13.11
C THR A 514 3.63 34.44 13.89
N VAL A 515 4.15 35.36 14.68
CA VAL A 515 5.28 35.09 15.58
C VAL A 515 4.95 33.98 16.59
N GLU A 516 3.69 33.89 17.01
CA GLU A 516 3.24 33.00 18.10
C GLU A 516 2.51 31.76 17.60
N HIS A 517 2.02 31.77 16.35
CA HIS A 517 1.16 30.72 15.82
C HIS A 517 1.58 30.28 14.41
N MET A 518 1.67 28.97 14.20
CA MET A 518 1.90 28.37 12.88
C MET A 518 0.70 27.50 12.51
N PRO A 519 0.07 27.71 11.34
CA PRO A 519 -1.11 26.95 10.94
C PRO A 519 -0.79 25.49 10.59
N ILE A 520 0.47 25.16 10.25
CA ILE A 520 0.90 23.79 9.96
C ILE A 520 2.04 23.37 10.89
N HIS A 521 1.80 22.29 11.64
CA HIS A 521 2.79 21.57 12.41
C HIS A 521 3.22 20.32 11.63
N PHE A 522 4.34 20.40 10.93
CA PHE A 522 4.85 19.30 10.11
C PHE A 522 5.94 18.49 10.84
N MET A 523 5.79 17.17 10.87
CA MET A 523 6.70 16.26 11.54
C MET A 523 7.18 15.17 10.58
N HIS A 524 8.41 15.29 10.09
CA HIS A 524 9.03 14.25 9.25
C HIS A 524 9.80 13.23 10.11
N ARG A 525 9.05 12.42 10.86
CA ARG A 525 9.59 11.35 11.73
C ARG A 525 8.52 10.32 12.03
N SER A 526 8.95 9.12 12.44
CA SER A 526 8.05 8.16 13.07
C SER A 526 7.58 8.69 14.43
N VAL A 527 6.34 8.38 14.78
CA VAL A 527 5.72 8.71 16.06
C VAL A 527 5.40 7.40 16.76
N ASP A 528 5.65 7.34 18.08
CA ASP A 528 5.32 6.14 18.84
C ASP A 528 3.80 5.93 18.94
N PHE A 529 3.39 4.70 19.22
CA PHE A 529 1.99 4.31 19.18
C PHE A 529 1.12 5.06 20.21
N ASP A 530 1.66 5.31 21.40
CA ASP A 530 0.95 6.00 22.49
C ASP A 530 0.74 7.49 22.14
N GLU A 531 1.77 8.15 21.59
CA GLU A 531 1.70 9.53 21.09
C GLU A 531 0.75 9.67 19.89
N LEU A 532 0.75 8.68 18.99
CA LEU A 532 -0.17 8.63 17.85
C LEU A 532 -1.63 8.52 18.31
N CYS A 533 -1.91 7.63 19.27
CA CYS A 533 -3.25 7.50 19.86
C CYS A 533 -3.70 8.80 20.54
N ALA A 534 -2.81 9.45 21.29
CA ALA A 534 -3.09 10.74 21.92
C ALA A 534 -3.41 11.82 20.89
N LEU A 535 -2.63 11.90 19.80
CA LEU A 535 -2.85 12.84 18.71
C LEU A 535 -4.19 12.58 18.01
N TYR A 536 -4.52 11.32 17.70
CA TYR A 536 -5.83 10.99 17.14
C TYR A 536 -6.96 11.41 18.07
N ALA A 537 -6.88 11.11 19.38
CA ALA A 537 -7.96 11.36 20.34
C ALA A 537 -8.29 12.84 20.57
N ILE A 538 -7.30 13.74 20.45
CA ILE A 538 -7.53 15.19 20.59
C ILE A 538 -8.00 15.86 19.30
N SER A 539 -7.81 15.21 18.15
CA SER A 539 -8.02 15.85 16.85
C SER A 539 -9.50 15.96 16.51
N ASP A 540 -9.95 17.18 16.17
CA ASP A 540 -11.34 17.47 15.79
C ASP A 540 -11.70 16.94 14.41
N ALA A 541 -10.71 16.81 13.52
CA ALA A 541 -10.88 16.17 12.23
C ALA A 541 -9.64 15.39 11.80
N ALA A 542 -9.82 14.33 11.02
CA ALA A 542 -8.76 13.69 10.25
C ALA A 542 -8.94 13.97 8.77
N LEU A 543 -7.82 14.23 8.08
CA LEU A 543 -7.81 14.60 6.66
C LEU A 543 -6.97 13.61 5.84
N ILE A 544 -7.65 12.73 5.12
CA ILE A 544 -7.06 11.68 4.28
C ILE A 544 -7.33 12.02 2.82
N THR A 545 -6.29 12.43 2.09
CA THR A 545 -6.39 12.98 0.73
C THR A 545 -5.64 12.14 -0.30
N SER A 546 -5.49 10.83 -0.05
CA SER A 546 -4.75 9.95 -0.96
C SER A 546 -5.33 9.97 -2.36
N THR A 547 -4.48 10.15 -3.37
CA THR A 547 -4.86 10.15 -4.79
C THR A 547 -5.17 8.75 -5.29
N ARG A 548 -4.55 7.74 -4.68
CA ARG A 548 -4.89 6.30 -4.73
C ARG A 548 -4.45 5.63 -3.44
N ASP A 549 -5.27 4.74 -2.90
CA ASP A 549 -4.88 3.92 -1.75
C ASP A 549 -5.62 2.59 -1.77
N GLY A 550 -4.91 1.47 -1.65
CA GLY A 550 -5.51 0.14 -1.67
C GLY A 550 -6.54 -0.01 -0.56
N MET A 551 -6.08 0.21 0.67
CA MET A 551 -6.91 0.46 1.84
C MET A 551 -6.19 1.48 2.74
N ASN A 552 -6.91 2.48 3.26
CA ASN A 552 -6.34 3.48 4.15
C ASN A 552 -6.67 3.14 5.61
N LEU A 553 -5.76 2.47 6.32
CA LEU A 553 -6.01 2.06 7.71
C LEU A 553 -5.93 3.20 8.72
N VAL A 554 -5.20 4.29 8.43
CA VAL A 554 -5.17 5.51 9.25
C VAL A 554 -6.58 6.04 9.52
N SER A 555 -7.47 5.98 8.53
CA SER A 555 -8.87 6.34 8.71
C SER A 555 -9.59 5.48 9.78
N TYR A 556 -9.30 4.18 9.84
CA TYR A 556 -9.84 3.27 10.85
C TYR A 556 -9.25 3.54 12.24
N GLU A 557 -7.94 3.75 12.31
CA GLU A 557 -7.22 4.06 13.55
C GLU A 557 -7.77 5.34 14.20
N TYR A 558 -7.97 6.38 13.38
CA TYR A 558 -8.59 7.62 13.85
C TYR A 558 -9.97 7.37 14.44
N ILE A 559 -10.85 6.64 13.74
CA ILE A 559 -12.19 6.31 14.25
C ILE A 559 -12.12 5.56 15.59
N ALA A 560 -11.19 4.61 15.74
CA ALA A 560 -11.04 3.84 16.98
C ALA A 560 -10.69 4.74 18.19
N CYS A 561 -10.00 5.86 17.96
CA CYS A 561 -9.62 6.81 19.00
C CYS A 561 -10.67 7.89 19.31
N GLN A 562 -11.82 7.90 18.64
CA GLN A 562 -12.74 9.05 18.64
C GLN A 562 -13.97 8.93 19.57
N LYS A 563 -13.99 7.95 20.48
CA LYS A 563 -15.09 7.73 21.43
C LYS A 563 -15.43 8.94 22.32
N GLY A 564 -14.44 9.78 22.63
CA GLY A 564 -14.65 10.98 23.45
C GLY A 564 -15.03 12.23 22.65
N GLN A 565 -14.36 12.45 21.51
CA GLN A 565 -14.41 13.73 20.78
C GLN A 565 -15.42 13.71 19.61
N HIS A 566 -15.71 12.53 19.05
CA HIS A 566 -16.54 12.36 17.84
C HIS A 566 -16.11 13.28 16.70
N GLY A 567 -14.81 13.36 16.45
CA GLY A 567 -14.20 14.15 15.40
C GLY A 567 -14.59 13.66 14.01
N ALA A 568 -14.53 14.57 13.05
CA ALA A 568 -14.97 14.32 11.68
C ALA A 568 -13.88 13.63 10.86
N LEU A 569 -14.27 12.71 9.99
CA LEU A 569 -13.35 12.05 9.05
C LEU A 569 -13.58 12.60 7.65
N ILE A 570 -12.57 13.26 7.07
CA ILE A 570 -12.55 13.67 5.66
C ILE A 570 -11.71 12.64 4.90
N LEU A 571 -12.32 12.01 3.90
CA LEU A 571 -11.77 10.82 3.25
C LEU A 571 -11.85 10.92 1.73
N SER A 572 -10.71 10.77 1.08
CA SER A 572 -10.63 10.70 -0.38
C SER A 572 -11.45 9.53 -0.94
N GLU A 573 -12.24 9.79 -1.98
CA GLU A 573 -12.98 8.78 -2.74
C GLU A 573 -12.08 7.73 -3.41
N PHE A 574 -10.79 8.02 -3.57
CA PHE A 574 -9.80 7.12 -4.19
C PHE A 574 -9.13 6.17 -3.21
N THR A 575 -9.62 6.09 -1.98
CA THR A 575 -9.21 5.09 -0.99
C THR A 575 -10.17 3.91 -1.00
N GLY A 576 -9.66 2.68 -0.83
CA GLY A 576 -10.55 1.52 -0.63
C GLY A 576 -11.48 1.67 0.58
N ALA A 577 -11.11 2.49 1.56
CA ALA A 577 -11.89 2.77 2.76
C ALA A 577 -13.18 3.57 2.47
N ALA A 578 -13.21 4.36 1.39
CA ALA A 578 -14.38 5.18 1.03
C ALA A 578 -15.64 4.35 0.74
N HIS A 579 -15.47 3.11 0.25
CA HIS A 579 -16.58 2.18 0.03
C HIS A 579 -17.20 1.63 1.33
N SER A 580 -16.46 1.73 2.44
CA SER A 580 -16.76 1.07 3.71
C SER A 580 -17.19 2.06 4.80
N LEU A 581 -16.55 3.22 4.86
CA LEU A 581 -16.67 4.17 5.97
C LEU A 581 -17.81 5.18 5.77
N ASN A 582 -19.05 4.66 5.73
CA ASN A 582 -20.27 5.47 5.62
C ASN A 582 -20.49 6.31 6.90
N GLY A 583 -20.31 7.62 6.76
CA GLY A 583 -20.26 8.60 7.86
C GLY A 583 -19.12 9.60 7.68
N SER A 584 -18.16 9.30 6.80
CA SER A 584 -17.10 10.21 6.38
C SER A 584 -17.61 11.33 5.47
N ILE A 585 -16.90 12.46 5.43
CA ILE A 585 -17.02 13.47 4.38
C ILE A 585 -16.15 12.99 3.21
N ILE A 586 -16.79 12.42 2.18
CA ILE A 586 -16.09 11.97 0.98
C ILE A 586 -15.73 13.17 0.11
N VAL A 587 -14.48 13.22 -0.35
CA VAL A 587 -13.96 14.30 -1.20
C VAL A 587 -13.16 13.75 -2.38
N ASN A 588 -13.16 14.48 -3.49
CA ASN A 588 -12.17 14.32 -4.54
C ASN A 588 -10.91 15.16 -4.22
N PRO A 589 -9.75 14.56 -3.90
CA PRO A 589 -8.53 15.31 -3.56
C PRO A 589 -7.96 16.17 -4.70
N TRP A 590 -8.36 15.93 -5.95
CA TRP A 590 -7.98 16.75 -7.09
C TRP A 590 -8.84 18.02 -7.22
N ASN A 591 -10.00 18.03 -6.58
CA ASN A 591 -10.85 19.22 -6.46
C ASN A 591 -10.49 19.96 -5.17
N THR A 592 -9.50 20.85 -5.25
CA THR A 592 -8.95 21.52 -4.07
C THR A 592 -10.00 22.34 -3.30
N ALA A 593 -10.96 22.95 -4.01
CA ALA A 593 -12.07 23.68 -3.41
C ALA A 593 -13.00 22.75 -2.61
N GLU A 594 -13.33 21.57 -3.15
CA GLU A 594 -14.15 20.58 -2.44
C GLU A 594 -13.47 20.04 -1.18
N VAL A 595 -12.14 19.88 -1.20
CA VAL A 595 -11.39 19.51 0.01
C VAL A 595 -11.42 20.65 1.03
N ALA A 596 -11.26 21.91 0.60
CA ALA A 596 -11.37 23.09 1.47
C ALA A 596 -12.77 23.22 2.10
N ASP A 597 -13.82 23.05 1.31
CA ASP A 597 -15.21 22.96 1.77
C ASP A 597 -15.42 21.81 2.75
N GLY A 598 -14.80 20.66 2.48
CA GLY A 598 -14.79 19.49 3.36
C GLY A 598 -14.16 19.79 4.72
N ILE A 599 -13.05 20.55 4.74
CA ILE A 599 -12.42 21.05 5.97
C ILE A 599 -13.37 21.97 6.72
N HIS A 600 -13.92 22.99 6.06
CA HIS A 600 -14.84 23.93 6.70
C HIS A 600 -16.07 23.20 7.28
N LYS A 601 -16.66 22.29 6.51
CA LYS A 601 -17.79 21.45 6.94
C LYS A 601 -17.45 20.57 8.13
N ALA A 602 -16.25 19.99 8.18
CA ALA A 602 -15.80 19.19 9.31
C ALA A 602 -15.72 20.01 10.60
N LEU A 603 -15.16 21.21 10.53
CA LEU A 603 -14.92 22.08 11.69
C LEU A 603 -16.20 22.76 12.20
N THR A 604 -17.17 22.98 11.32
CA THR A 604 -18.47 23.58 11.68
C THR A 604 -19.58 22.55 11.91
N MET A 605 -19.27 21.25 11.85
CA MET A 605 -20.28 20.18 11.95
C MET A 605 -20.96 20.17 13.34
N PRO A 606 -22.30 20.19 13.40
CA PRO A 606 -23.03 20.13 14.67
C PRO A 606 -22.69 18.87 15.49
N PRO A 607 -22.57 18.97 16.83
CA PRO A 607 -22.18 17.84 17.68
C PRO A 607 -23.08 16.60 17.53
N ALA A 608 -24.39 16.78 17.34
CA ALA A 608 -25.33 15.69 17.14
C ALA A 608 -25.06 14.91 15.85
N LEU A 609 -24.76 15.62 14.74
CA LEU A 609 -24.43 15.00 13.47
C LEU A 609 -23.05 14.31 13.53
N ARG A 610 -22.06 14.94 14.18
CA ARG A 610 -20.74 14.35 14.42
C ARG A 610 -20.84 13.02 15.17
N LYS A 611 -21.60 12.98 16.27
CA LYS A 611 -21.85 11.76 17.04
C LYS A 611 -22.55 10.69 16.19
N ALA A 612 -23.59 11.05 15.45
CA ALA A 612 -24.31 10.10 14.59
C ALA A 612 -23.43 9.52 13.46
N ASN A 613 -22.52 10.32 12.90
CA ASN A 613 -21.54 9.84 11.91
C ASN A 613 -20.50 8.93 12.56
N TYR A 614 -19.95 9.32 13.71
CA TYR A 614 -19.02 8.50 14.49
C TYR A 614 -19.62 7.12 14.84
N GLU A 615 -20.86 7.05 15.30
CA GLU A 615 -21.49 5.78 15.68
C GLU A 615 -21.59 4.80 14.50
N LYS A 616 -21.90 5.28 13.29
CA LYS A 616 -21.89 4.47 12.07
C LYS A 616 -20.50 3.97 11.73
N LEU A 617 -19.52 4.87 11.77
CA LEU A 617 -18.11 4.57 11.49
C LEU A 617 -17.55 3.54 12.47
N TYR A 618 -17.75 3.77 13.77
CA TYR A 618 -17.29 2.89 14.84
C TYR A 618 -17.95 1.52 14.75
N SER A 619 -19.27 1.45 14.51
CA SER A 619 -19.98 0.19 14.31
C SER A 619 -19.41 -0.64 13.16
N TYR A 620 -18.98 0.00 12.07
CA TYR A 620 -18.34 -0.68 10.95
C TYR A 620 -16.97 -1.24 11.35
N ILE A 621 -16.07 -0.39 11.88
CA ILE A 621 -14.69 -0.81 12.16
C ILE A 621 -14.58 -1.84 13.28
N SER A 622 -15.53 -1.85 14.23
CA SER A 622 -15.61 -2.86 15.30
C SER A 622 -16.12 -4.21 14.81
N LYS A 623 -16.85 -4.23 13.68
CA LYS A 623 -17.38 -5.47 13.09
C LYS A 623 -16.45 -6.07 12.04
N TYR A 624 -15.92 -5.23 11.15
CA TYR A 624 -15.09 -5.63 10.02
C TYR A 624 -13.61 -5.39 10.37
N THR A 625 -13.11 -6.19 11.31
CA THR A 625 -11.75 -6.11 11.84
C THR A 625 -10.73 -6.82 10.97
N ALA A 626 -9.45 -6.64 11.28
CA ALA A 626 -8.36 -7.43 10.70
C ALA A 626 -8.59 -8.93 10.90
N ALA A 627 -9.05 -9.35 12.08
CA ALA A 627 -9.35 -10.76 12.36
C ALA A 627 -10.51 -11.29 11.49
N TYR A 628 -11.57 -10.48 11.31
CA TYR A 628 -12.66 -10.84 10.38
C TYR A 628 -12.15 -11.01 8.95
N TRP A 629 -11.30 -10.09 8.47
CA TRP A 629 -10.65 -10.19 7.16
C TRP A 629 -9.84 -11.48 7.02
N GLY A 630 -8.95 -11.75 7.99
CA GLY A 630 -8.08 -12.92 7.99
C GLY A 630 -8.84 -14.24 7.97
N LEU A 631 -9.81 -14.39 8.87
CA LEU A 631 -10.65 -15.58 8.93
C LEU A 631 -11.52 -15.75 7.70
N SER A 632 -12.05 -14.65 7.15
CA SER A 632 -12.87 -14.71 5.93
C SER A 632 -12.07 -15.21 4.74
N PHE A 633 -10.86 -14.69 4.54
CA PHE A 633 -9.99 -15.12 3.44
C PHE A 633 -9.55 -16.58 3.61
N ALA A 634 -9.08 -16.95 4.81
CA ALA A 634 -8.62 -18.31 5.09
C ALA A 634 -9.76 -19.33 4.95
N SER A 635 -10.96 -19.01 5.46
CA SER A 635 -12.14 -19.87 5.32
C SER A 635 -12.52 -20.06 3.85
N TRP A 636 -12.48 -19.00 3.04
CA TRP A 636 -12.72 -19.11 1.60
C TRP A 636 -11.67 -19.99 0.91
N LEU A 637 -10.39 -19.80 1.22
CA LEU A 637 -9.29 -20.59 0.64
C LEU A 637 -9.42 -22.08 0.96
N GLN A 638 -9.80 -22.42 2.19
CA GLN A 638 -9.97 -23.81 2.62
C GLN A 638 -11.11 -24.51 1.87
N HIS A 639 -12.23 -23.82 1.64
CA HIS A 639 -13.44 -24.40 1.06
C HIS A 639 -13.54 -24.28 -0.47
N GLN A 640 -12.52 -23.72 -1.15
CA GLN A 640 -12.47 -23.82 -2.61
C GLN A 640 -12.15 -25.27 -3.00
N ALA A 641 -13.06 -25.91 -3.73
CA ALA A 641 -12.91 -27.27 -4.26
C ALA A 641 -11.81 -27.29 -5.32
#